data_AF-A0A9P9QAS5-F1
#
_entry.id   AF-A0A9P9QAS5-F1
#
_cell.length_a   1.000
_cell.length_b   1.000
_cell.length_c   1.000
_cell.angle_alpha   90.00
_cell.angle_beta   90.00
_cell.angle_gamma   90.00
#
_symmetry.space_group_name_H-M   'P 1'
#
loop_
_entity.id
_entity.type
_entity.pdbx_description
1 polymer ?
#
loop_
_entity_poly.entity_id
_entity_poly.type
_entity_poly.pdbx_seq_one_letter_code
_entity_poly.pdbx_strand_id
1 'polypeptide(L)'
;MVLQLFQACLPDADRIATIHLEAFDSNPLLHAQFPTPASLKSLLPILSGETLRAIQNAQDTKAILVVKDTELEGDEQIIAFAKWDLPTETKTELHEGVTWPEDCQQEWLVRYHELAEAAKDRVVGDAKCYRLTFVGTLPKHRGRGAGTMLSEWGVEKAKQDKVPIYLESTIPASSLYRRLGFVSLDGLSMLLPGNGPDGGPNIYEELGMLKTWDDSDMDRWDSSLNIESLLLDYEAGIKPQHVVQAVYDRIEVYKSVQPSVWIHLQPLGEVMRAANELRRRWPDANDRPPLWGVPFSVKDSINIAGIPTTTGCPALAFTPATSAPVYQHCIDAGGLFIGKTNMEQLATGMTGCRSVYGTLHSTFSKAHIVGGSSSGSAVTVSEGLVSFSLGSDTAGSIRVPALFNGLVGFKPTKGTVSARGVSPACLHQDCISFLTTTIPDAERVWNVCKGFDKGDFFAKLPLQIQSPPRTRRESRFRFAVPPTSALEICSPVYRKQFAQVVTAIQQHGGNLVELDWTPFEAANELLYNSSFVLERMTIFPDGWFEKNKQLLHPVTRQVFEGVLARKSTAVDVFRDLHKQAEYIRKVQDILTFKENVEEGVHEITLMIVPTTPFHPTIEEVRKDPITINGRLGTFAHFGNVLDLVAVSVPCGTYEIEDVAEGRKVTLPFGVTVLAGTGFDAELLDLVAGWEGWFDDLDGGN
;
A
#
# COMPACT_ATOMS: atom_id res chain seq x y z
N MET A 1 -3.00 42.19 24.51
CA MET A 1 -2.68 41.34 23.34
C MET A 1 -1.82 42.16 22.39
N VAL A 2 -0.62 41.68 22.07
CA VAL A 2 0.35 42.35 21.20
C VAL A 2 -0.08 42.31 19.71
N LEU A 3 -0.95 41.36 19.35
CA LEU A 3 -1.46 41.21 17.98
C LEU A 3 -2.93 41.67 17.88
N GLN A 4 -3.25 42.40 16.80
CA GLN A 4 -4.60 42.87 16.51
C GLN A 4 -4.96 42.64 15.04
N LEU A 5 -6.20 42.25 14.78
CA LEU A 5 -6.73 41.97 13.44
C LEU A 5 -7.44 43.20 12.86
N PHE A 6 -7.18 43.52 11.59
CA PHE A 6 -7.81 44.64 10.87
C PHE A 6 -8.21 44.21 9.45
N GLN A 7 -9.19 44.91 8.90
CA GLN A 7 -9.42 44.91 7.45
C GLN A 7 -8.36 45.79 6.77
N ALA A 8 -7.78 45.30 5.68
CA ALA A 8 -6.73 46.02 4.96
C ALA A 8 -7.26 47.30 4.31
N CYS A 9 -6.45 48.36 4.31
CA CYS A 9 -6.72 49.60 3.58
C CYS A 9 -5.68 49.82 2.46
N LEU A 10 -5.93 50.80 1.57
CA LEU A 10 -5.10 51.00 0.36
C LEU A 10 -3.58 51.11 0.65
N PRO A 11 -3.12 51.82 1.70
CA PRO A 11 -1.70 51.86 2.05
C PRO A 11 -1.06 50.50 2.39
N ASP A 12 -1.86 49.50 2.80
CA ASP A 12 -1.35 48.21 3.23
C ASP A 12 -0.90 47.32 2.04
N ALA A 13 -1.26 47.67 0.79
CA ALA A 13 -1.12 46.79 -0.37
C ALA A 13 0.32 46.38 -0.70
N ASP A 14 1.27 47.33 -0.69
CA ASP A 14 2.69 47.05 -0.94
C ASP A 14 3.28 46.14 0.14
N ARG A 15 2.87 46.35 1.39
CA ARG A 15 3.31 45.54 2.52
C ARG A 15 2.75 44.12 2.43
N ILE A 16 1.48 43.96 2.07
CA ILE A 16 0.86 42.65 1.82
C ILE A 16 1.58 41.91 0.70
N ALA A 17 1.89 42.58 -0.42
CA ALA A 17 2.62 41.98 -1.53
C ALA A 17 4.03 41.50 -1.12
N THR A 18 4.72 42.29 -0.30
CA THR A 18 6.02 41.91 0.29
C THR A 18 5.89 40.67 1.16
N ILE A 19 4.91 40.65 2.07
CA ILE A 19 4.67 39.49 2.94
C ILE A 19 4.29 38.26 2.11
N HIS A 20 3.55 38.41 1.01
CA HIS A 20 3.20 37.31 0.13
C HIS A 20 4.47 36.63 -0.42
N LEU A 21 5.38 37.39 -1.02
CA LEU A 21 6.62 36.81 -1.56
C LEU A 21 7.47 36.16 -0.46
N GLU A 22 7.65 36.83 0.68
CA GLU A 22 8.45 36.28 1.78
C GLU A 22 7.81 35.07 2.46
N ALA A 23 6.49 35.05 2.61
CA ALA A 23 5.79 33.95 3.28
C ALA A 23 5.76 32.68 2.40
N PHE A 24 5.75 32.83 1.08
CA PHE A 24 5.65 31.73 0.12
C PHE A 24 6.98 31.43 -0.59
N ASP A 25 8.10 32.06 -0.22
CA ASP A 25 9.41 31.81 -0.83
C ASP A 25 9.86 30.34 -0.73
N SER A 26 9.40 29.58 0.27
CA SER A 26 9.67 28.15 0.36
C SER A 26 8.73 27.27 -0.47
N ASN A 27 7.75 27.84 -1.18
CA ASN A 27 6.80 27.09 -1.99
C ASN A 27 7.42 26.73 -3.35
N PRO A 28 7.63 25.42 -3.65
CA PRO A 28 8.25 25.02 -4.91
C PRO A 28 7.40 25.36 -6.15
N LEU A 29 6.08 25.47 -6.04
CA LEU A 29 5.22 25.89 -7.15
C LEU A 29 5.50 27.34 -7.55
N LEU A 30 5.75 28.23 -6.58
CA LEU A 30 6.09 29.63 -6.86
C LEU A 30 7.38 29.71 -7.71
N HIS A 31 8.40 28.93 -7.36
CA HIS A 31 9.66 28.88 -8.10
C HIS A 31 9.55 28.13 -9.44
N ALA A 32 8.61 27.20 -9.59
CA ALA A 32 8.31 26.60 -10.89
C ALA A 32 7.63 27.60 -11.84
N GLN A 33 6.74 28.44 -11.31
CA GLN A 33 6.05 29.50 -12.06
C GLN A 33 6.98 30.69 -12.37
N PHE A 34 7.90 31.02 -11.47
CA PHE A 34 8.79 32.18 -11.52
C PHE A 34 10.23 31.74 -11.21
N PRO A 35 10.96 31.17 -12.20
CA PRO A 35 12.20 30.44 -11.94
C PRO A 35 13.42 31.32 -11.70
N THR A 36 13.36 32.64 -11.96
CA THR A 36 14.50 33.54 -11.77
C THR A 36 14.25 34.58 -10.68
N PRO A 37 15.31 35.07 -10.00
CA PRO A 37 15.18 36.20 -9.08
C PRO A 37 14.57 37.46 -9.72
N ALA A 38 14.78 37.67 -11.03
CA ALA A 38 14.20 38.79 -11.76
C ALA A 38 12.67 38.64 -11.91
N SER A 39 12.21 37.43 -12.23
CA SER A 39 10.78 37.10 -12.34
C SER A 39 10.05 37.26 -11.00
N LEU A 40 10.64 36.75 -9.91
CA LEU A 40 10.10 36.86 -8.56
C LEU A 40 10.06 38.31 -8.09
N LYS A 41 11.11 39.09 -8.36
CA LYS A 41 11.11 40.52 -8.03
C LYS A 41 10.03 41.29 -8.81
N SER A 42 9.77 40.89 -10.04
CA SER A 42 8.77 41.51 -10.92
C SER A 42 7.33 41.20 -10.49
N LEU A 43 7.10 40.22 -9.61
CA LEU A 43 5.78 39.94 -9.03
C LEU A 43 5.32 41.00 -8.03
N LEU A 44 6.23 41.67 -7.34
CA LEU A 44 5.87 42.62 -6.28
C LEU A 44 4.86 43.71 -6.75
N PRO A 45 5.10 44.44 -7.86
CA PRO A 45 4.12 45.41 -8.36
C PRO A 45 2.81 44.76 -8.85
N ILE A 46 2.85 43.52 -9.34
CA ILE A 46 1.66 42.78 -9.78
C ILE A 46 0.77 42.43 -8.57
N LEU A 47 1.36 41.83 -7.54
CA LEU A 47 0.69 41.44 -6.30
C LEU A 47 0.14 42.66 -5.55
N SER A 48 0.88 43.78 -5.55
CA SER A 48 0.41 45.05 -4.97
C SER A 48 -0.79 45.58 -5.76
N GLY A 49 -0.71 45.65 -7.10
CA GLY A 49 -1.82 46.08 -7.95
C GLY A 49 -3.07 45.21 -7.83
N GLU A 50 -2.92 43.88 -7.72
CA GLU A 50 -4.03 42.98 -7.43
C GLU A 50 -4.64 43.20 -6.05
N THR A 51 -3.81 43.43 -5.04
CA THR A 51 -4.28 43.71 -3.67
C THR A 51 -5.01 45.06 -3.61
N LEU A 52 -4.52 46.10 -4.27
CA LEU A 52 -5.21 47.39 -4.41
C LEU A 52 -6.57 47.23 -5.06
N ARG A 53 -6.63 46.55 -6.22
CA ARG A 53 -7.91 46.27 -6.91
C ARG A 53 -8.88 45.51 -6.00
N ALA A 54 -8.39 44.51 -5.28
CA ALA A 54 -9.22 43.72 -4.37
C ALA A 54 -9.72 44.54 -3.15
N ILE A 55 -8.94 45.50 -2.62
CA ILE A 55 -9.39 46.42 -1.56
C ILE A 55 -10.41 47.43 -2.10
N GLN A 56 -10.19 47.98 -3.30
CA GLN A 56 -11.09 48.95 -3.94
C GLN A 56 -12.44 48.33 -4.31
N ASN A 57 -12.41 47.08 -4.80
CA ASN A 57 -13.59 46.33 -5.20
C ASN A 57 -14.19 45.49 -4.05
N ALA A 58 -13.68 45.62 -2.81
CA ALA A 58 -14.02 44.79 -1.65
C ALA A 58 -15.47 44.91 -1.16
N GLN A 59 -16.34 45.66 -1.85
CA GLN A 59 -17.66 45.98 -1.30
C GLN A 59 -18.57 44.76 -1.15
N ASP A 60 -18.42 43.69 -1.94
CA ASP A 60 -19.24 42.47 -1.78
C ASP A 60 -18.55 41.12 -2.15
N THR A 61 -17.35 41.10 -2.74
CA THR A 61 -16.78 39.85 -3.32
C THR A 61 -15.54 39.31 -2.61
N LYS A 62 -14.76 40.16 -1.93
CA LYS A 62 -13.52 39.76 -1.25
C LYS A 62 -13.35 40.48 0.07
N ALA A 63 -12.70 39.82 1.03
CA ALA A 63 -12.19 40.43 2.25
C ALA A 63 -10.68 40.24 2.35
N ILE A 64 -9.93 41.33 2.56
CA ILE A 64 -8.50 41.27 2.82
C ILE A 64 -8.26 41.71 4.26
N LEU A 65 -7.56 40.85 5.00
CA LEU A 65 -7.29 41.05 6.42
C LEU A 65 -5.79 41.14 6.65
N VAL A 66 -5.41 41.89 7.68
CA VAL A 66 -4.03 42.02 8.15
C VAL A 66 -3.97 41.86 9.67
N VAL A 67 -2.89 41.24 10.16
CA VAL A 67 -2.55 41.23 11.59
C VAL A 67 -1.42 42.21 11.84
N LYS A 68 -1.65 43.13 12.78
CA LYS A 68 -0.67 44.12 13.22
C LYS A 68 -0.08 43.73 14.57
N ASP A 69 1.24 43.81 14.67
CA ASP A 69 1.99 43.75 15.92
C ASP A 69 2.12 45.17 16.49
N THR A 70 1.46 45.43 17.62
CA THR A 70 1.41 46.77 18.24
C THR A 70 2.73 47.20 18.86
N GLU A 71 3.72 46.30 18.97
CA GLU A 71 5.08 46.63 19.45
C GLU A 71 6.01 47.12 18.34
N LEU A 72 5.61 46.99 17.07
CA LEU A 72 6.34 47.51 15.92
C LEU A 72 5.83 48.91 15.54
N GLU A 73 6.60 49.65 14.75
CA GLU A 73 6.23 51.00 14.30
C GLU A 73 6.07 51.06 12.77
N GLY A 74 5.18 51.94 12.30
CA GLY A 74 4.94 52.18 10.87
C GLY A 74 4.49 50.94 10.10
N ASP A 75 4.95 50.81 8.86
CA ASP A 75 4.55 49.71 7.95
C ASP A 75 5.07 48.33 8.41
N GLU A 76 6.05 48.29 9.33
CA GLU A 76 6.53 47.03 9.90
C GLU A 76 5.52 46.37 10.83
N GLN A 77 4.50 47.12 11.29
CA GLN A 77 3.42 46.58 12.11
C GLN A 77 2.69 45.43 11.46
N ILE A 78 2.51 45.44 10.14
CA ILE A 78 1.81 44.35 9.44
C ILE A 78 2.76 43.17 9.29
N ILE A 79 2.39 42.06 9.93
CA ILE A 79 3.21 40.84 10.00
C ILE A 79 2.59 39.64 9.30
N ALA A 80 1.29 39.70 9.00
CA ALA A 80 0.55 38.65 8.31
C ALA A 80 -0.67 39.22 7.57
N PHE A 81 -1.15 38.49 6.57
CA PHE A 81 -2.37 38.82 5.82
C PHE A 81 -3.15 37.56 5.44
N ALA A 82 -4.44 37.74 5.15
CA ALA A 82 -5.26 36.73 4.48
C ALA A 82 -6.16 37.35 3.42
N LYS A 83 -6.46 36.57 2.37
CA LYS A 83 -7.40 36.91 1.31
C LYS A 83 -8.54 35.90 1.32
N TRP A 84 -9.75 36.40 1.46
CA TRP A 84 -10.99 35.63 1.48
C TRP A 84 -11.86 36.01 0.28
N ASP A 85 -12.36 35.03 -0.44
CA ASP A 85 -13.50 35.23 -1.33
C ASP A 85 -14.78 35.08 -0.51
N LEU A 86 -15.70 36.04 -0.69
CA LEU A 86 -16.99 36.05 -0.03
C LEU A 86 -18.00 35.21 -0.83
N PRO A 87 -19.07 34.70 -0.20
CA PRO A 87 -20.05 33.84 -0.86
C PRO A 87 -20.89 34.63 -1.88
N THR A 88 -20.43 34.65 -3.13
CA THR A 88 -21.10 35.36 -4.24
C THR A 88 -21.42 34.41 -5.39
N GLU A 89 -22.35 34.81 -6.26
CA GLU A 89 -22.72 34.04 -7.47
C GLU A 89 -21.73 34.25 -8.62
N THR A 90 -20.86 35.26 -8.50
CA THR A 90 -19.94 35.68 -9.55
C THR A 90 -18.63 34.92 -9.41
N LYS A 91 -18.28 34.07 -10.39
CA LYS A 91 -16.92 33.53 -10.48
C LYS A 91 -15.96 34.70 -10.72
N THR A 92 -14.90 34.79 -9.95
CA THR A 92 -13.84 35.79 -10.19
C THR A 92 -13.02 35.32 -11.39
N GLU A 93 -12.99 36.08 -12.48
CA GLU A 93 -12.15 35.76 -13.64
C GLU A 93 -10.66 35.95 -13.30
N LEU A 94 -9.81 35.02 -13.76
CA LEU A 94 -8.38 35.11 -13.50
C LEU A 94 -7.73 36.18 -14.36
N HIS A 95 -6.98 37.06 -13.71
CA HIS A 95 -5.89 37.85 -14.30
C HIS A 95 -6.24 38.57 -15.61
N GLU A 96 -7.50 38.98 -15.80
CA GLU A 96 -7.85 39.83 -16.94
C GLU A 96 -6.97 41.10 -16.92
N GLY A 97 -6.21 41.28 -18.00
CA GLY A 97 -5.31 42.43 -18.16
C GLY A 97 -4.02 42.41 -17.33
N VAL A 98 -3.59 41.26 -16.77
CA VAL A 98 -2.28 41.13 -16.11
C VAL A 98 -1.19 40.82 -17.15
N THR A 99 -0.13 41.63 -17.16
CA THR A 99 1.09 41.35 -17.93
C THR A 99 2.09 40.63 -17.02
N TRP A 100 2.33 39.35 -17.29
CA TRP A 100 3.30 38.54 -16.55
C TRP A 100 4.76 38.89 -16.91
N PRO A 101 5.72 38.64 -16.01
CA PRO A 101 7.15 38.71 -16.30
C PRO A 101 7.54 37.83 -17.52
N GLU A 102 8.58 38.23 -18.25
CA GLU A 102 9.00 37.62 -19.52
C GLU A 102 9.31 36.10 -19.42
N ASP A 103 9.86 35.67 -18.29
CA ASP A 103 10.27 34.28 -18.01
C ASP A 103 9.29 33.52 -17.10
N CYS A 104 8.11 34.10 -16.85
CA CYS A 104 7.01 33.43 -16.17
C CYS A 104 6.58 32.19 -16.95
N GLN A 105 6.58 31.05 -16.27
CA GLN A 105 6.14 29.78 -16.82
C GLN A 105 4.62 29.67 -16.69
N GLN A 106 3.90 30.34 -17.58
CA GLN A 106 2.43 30.46 -17.54
C GLN A 106 1.70 29.12 -17.59
N GLU A 107 2.31 28.08 -18.17
CA GLU A 107 1.77 26.72 -18.16
C GLU A 107 1.48 26.21 -16.74
N TRP A 108 2.36 26.51 -15.76
CA TRP A 108 2.17 26.09 -14.37
C TRP A 108 1.12 26.91 -13.63
N LEU A 109 0.95 28.20 -13.99
CA LEU A 109 -0.13 29.04 -13.48
C LEU A 109 -1.49 28.52 -13.91
N VAL A 110 -1.65 28.30 -15.23
CA VAL A 110 -2.88 27.78 -15.82
C VAL A 110 -3.17 26.39 -15.26
N ARG A 111 -2.17 25.51 -15.21
CA ARG A 111 -2.35 24.15 -14.73
C ARG A 111 -2.77 24.09 -13.27
N TYR A 112 -2.13 24.87 -12.39
CA TYR A 112 -2.52 24.95 -10.99
C TYR A 112 -3.95 25.45 -10.85
N HIS A 113 -4.30 26.53 -11.55
CA HIS A 113 -5.65 27.10 -11.49
C HIS A 113 -6.73 26.09 -11.90
N GLU A 114 -6.54 25.40 -13.03
CA GLU A 114 -7.46 24.36 -13.50
C GLU A 114 -7.65 23.25 -12.45
N LEU A 115 -6.57 22.81 -11.81
CA LEU A 115 -6.63 21.77 -10.79
C LEU A 115 -7.33 22.24 -9.52
N ALA A 116 -7.05 23.46 -9.06
CA ALA A 116 -7.66 24.06 -7.87
C ALA A 116 -9.17 24.28 -8.06
N GLU A 117 -9.59 24.87 -9.18
CA GLU A 117 -11.03 25.02 -9.47
C GLU A 117 -11.72 23.67 -9.64
N ALA A 118 -11.10 22.70 -10.30
CA ALA A 118 -11.67 21.36 -10.41
C ALA A 118 -11.81 20.68 -9.04
N ALA A 119 -10.84 20.85 -8.13
CA ALA A 119 -10.93 20.35 -6.77
C ALA A 119 -12.06 21.03 -5.99
N LYS A 120 -12.18 22.35 -6.07
CA LYS A 120 -13.29 23.11 -5.48
C LYS A 120 -14.64 22.62 -5.99
N ASP A 121 -14.81 22.55 -7.31
CA ASP A 121 -16.06 22.13 -7.95
C ASP A 121 -16.43 20.69 -7.58
N ARG A 122 -15.45 19.81 -7.32
CA ARG A 122 -15.71 18.46 -6.83
C ARG A 122 -16.18 18.40 -5.38
N VAL A 123 -15.79 19.38 -4.54
CA VAL A 123 -16.13 19.44 -3.11
C VAL A 123 -17.41 20.23 -2.84
N VAL A 124 -17.52 21.44 -3.38
CA VAL A 124 -18.66 22.35 -3.12
C VAL A 124 -19.57 22.57 -4.33
N GLY A 125 -19.14 22.20 -5.54
CA GLY A 125 -19.89 22.50 -6.77
C GLY A 125 -20.23 23.98 -6.90
N ASP A 126 -21.48 24.30 -7.22
CA ASP A 126 -21.99 25.67 -7.33
C ASP A 126 -22.49 26.25 -5.99
N ALA A 127 -22.29 25.54 -4.87
CA ALA A 127 -22.73 26.03 -3.57
C ALA A 127 -21.94 27.29 -3.16
N LYS A 128 -22.66 28.29 -2.63
CA LYS A 128 -22.03 29.47 -2.03
C LYS A 128 -21.16 29.04 -0.86
N CYS A 129 -19.90 29.47 -0.84
CA CYS A 129 -18.97 29.22 0.24
C CYS A 129 -18.05 30.43 0.44
N TYR A 130 -17.50 30.55 1.65
CA TYR A 130 -16.29 31.34 1.87
C TYR A 130 -15.10 30.56 1.34
N ARG A 131 -14.18 31.21 0.61
CA ARG A 131 -12.92 30.58 0.20
C ARG A 131 -11.72 31.31 0.77
N LEU A 132 -10.91 30.63 1.55
CA LEU A 132 -9.60 31.16 1.96
C LEU A 132 -8.61 30.91 0.81
N THR A 133 -8.23 31.96 0.09
CA THR A 133 -7.34 31.84 -1.08
C THR A 133 -5.87 31.99 -0.72
N PHE A 134 -5.56 32.85 0.26
CA PHE A 134 -4.19 33.02 0.74
C PHE A 134 -4.18 33.31 2.23
N VAL A 135 -3.22 32.72 2.95
CA VAL A 135 -2.80 33.17 4.27
C VAL A 135 -1.28 33.19 4.33
N GLY A 136 -0.71 34.35 4.61
CA GLY A 136 0.74 34.56 4.66
C GLY A 136 1.13 35.16 5.99
N THR A 137 2.15 34.60 6.65
CA THR A 137 2.79 35.19 7.83
C THR A 137 4.28 35.27 7.56
N LEU A 138 4.88 36.44 7.83
CA LEU A 138 6.31 36.64 7.70
C LEU A 138 7.09 35.54 8.45
N PRO A 139 8.13 34.95 7.85
CA PRO A 139 8.87 33.84 8.46
C PRO A 139 9.29 34.08 9.92
N LYS A 140 9.80 35.28 10.23
CA LYS A 140 10.24 35.67 11.58
C LYS A 140 9.11 35.79 12.62
N HIS A 141 7.85 35.85 12.18
CA HIS A 141 6.66 35.98 13.04
C HIS A 141 5.78 34.71 13.06
N ARG A 142 6.19 33.63 12.38
CA ARG A 142 5.46 32.35 12.41
C ARG A 142 5.39 31.79 13.85
N GLY A 143 4.32 31.04 14.14
CA GLY A 143 4.09 30.47 15.48
C GLY A 143 3.53 31.44 16.53
N ARG A 144 3.32 32.72 16.19
CA ARG A 144 2.74 33.74 17.10
C ARG A 144 1.21 33.82 17.07
N GLY A 145 0.53 32.94 16.32
CA GLY A 145 -0.94 32.89 16.23
C GLY A 145 -1.58 33.79 15.18
N ALA A 146 -0.81 34.58 14.42
CA ALA A 146 -1.36 35.52 13.41
C ALA A 146 -2.20 34.82 12.32
N GLY A 147 -1.71 33.71 11.76
CA GLY A 147 -2.45 32.91 10.78
C GLY A 147 -3.75 32.31 11.34
N THR A 148 -3.75 31.94 12.62
CA THR A 148 -4.95 31.45 13.32
C THR A 148 -6.00 32.56 13.43
N MET A 149 -5.61 33.76 13.89
CA MET A 149 -6.53 34.92 13.97
C MET A 149 -7.16 35.26 12.61
N LEU A 150 -6.38 35.22 11.54
CA LEU A 150 -6.84 35.47 10.17
C LEU A 150 -7.84 34.40 9.70
N SER A 151 -7.63 33.16 10.10
CA SER A 151 -8.48 32.02 9.74
C SER A 151 -9.79 32.02 10.56
N GLU A 152 -9.70 32.30 11.86
CA GLU A 152 -10.83 32.36 12.80
C GLU A 152 -11.85 33.42 12.42
N TRP A 153 -11.41 34.57 11.89
CA TRP A 153 -12.33 35.59 11.36
C TRP A 153 -13.30 35.01 10.33
N GLY A 154 -12.78 34.23 9.37
CA GLY A 154 -13.60 33.61 8.32
C GLY A 154 -14.50 32.52 8.89
N VAL A 155 -14.00 31.76 9.86
CA VAL A 155 -14.78 30.75 10.59
C VAL A 155 -15.96 31.38 11.34
N GLU A 156 -15.74 32.47 12.07
CA GLU A 156 -16.79 33.17 12.80
C GLU A 156 -17.84 33.77 11.86
N LYS A 157 -17.42 34.38 10.76
CA LYS A 157 -18.32 34.93 9.74
C LYS A 157 -19.17 33.85 9.08
N ALA A 158 -18.53 32.83 8.54
CA ALA A 158 -19.21 31.73 7.88
C ALA A 158 -20.17 30.98 8.83
N LYS A 159 -19.84 30.89 10.12
CA LYS A 159 -20.73 30.34 11.16
C LYS A 159 -21.96 31.20 11.40
N GLN A 160 -21.79 32.51 11.48
CA GLN A 160 -22.91 33.47 11.61
C GLN A 160 -23.86 33.37 10.42
N ASP A 161 -23.29 33.26 9.21
CA ASP A 161 -24.03 33.22 7.96
C ASP A 161 -24.57 31.82 7.61
N LYS A 162 -24.13 30.78 8.35
CA LYS A 162 -24.43 29.36 8.09
C LYS A 162 -24.04 28.90 6.68
N VAL A 163 -22.90 29.40 6.21
CA VAL A 163 -22.34 29.11 4.88
C VAL A 163 -21.06 28.28 5.04
N PRO A 164 -20.80 27.26 4.21
CA PRO A 164 -19.57 26.46 4.32
C PRO A 164 -18.30 27.26 3.99
N ILE A 165 -17.16 26.71 4.39
CA ILE A 165 -15.84 27.25 4.07
C ILE A 165 -15.02 26.23 3.31
N TYR A 166 -14.48 26.63 2.17
CA TYR A 166 -13.55 25.85 1.36
C TYR A 166 -12.15 26.48 1.38
N LEU A 167 -11.12 25.64 1.31
CA LEU A 167 -9.75 26.09 1.09
C LEU A 167 -8.90 25.00 0.46
N GLU A 168 -7.85 25.42 -0.23
CA GLU A 168 -6.72 24.58 -0.61
C GLU A 168 -5.59 24.74 0.43
N SER A 169 -5.21 23.62 1.06
CA SER A 169 -4.12 23.61 2.02
C SER A 169 -2.94 22.83 1.48
N THR A 170 -1.74 23.41 1.55
CA THR A 170 -0.51 22.61 1.46
C THR A 170 -0.51 21.51 2.51
N ILE A 171 0.17 20.39 2.23
CA ILE A 171 0.26 19.26 3.17
C ILE A 171 0.75 19.70 4.56
N PRO A 172 1.82 20.51 4.71
CA PRO A 172 2.30 20.92 6.04
C PRO A 172 1.31 21.81 6.82
N ALA A 173 0.53 22.64 6.11
CA ALA A 173 -0.45 23.54 6.73
C ALA A 173 -1.76 22.82 7.13
N SER A 174 -2.05 21.65 6.54
CA SER A 174 -3.35 20.97 6.70
C SER A 174 -3.70 20.69 8.17
N SER A 175 -2.70 20.37 9.00
CA SER A 175 -2.90 20.11 10.44
C SER A 175 -3.46 21.32 11.20
N LEU A 176 -3.15 22.55 10.77
CA LEU A 176 -3.72 23.77 11.35
C LEU A 176 -5.22 23.83 11.07
N TYR A 177 -5.63 23.62 9.83
CA TYR A 177 -7.03 23.69 9.44
C TYR A 177 -7.85 22.54 10.02
N ARG A 178 -7.27 21.34 10.18
CA ARG A 178 -7.93 20.26 10.92
C ARG A 178 -8.28 20.67 12.36
N ARG A 179 -7.37 21.36 13.07
CA ARG A 179 -7.66 21.91 14.42
C ARG A 179 -8.75 22.99 14.43
N LEU A 180 -8.99 23.64 13.29
CA LEU A 180 -10.11 24.56 13.09
C LEU A 180 -11.40 23.84 12.64
N GLY A 181 -11.37 22.50 12.61
CA GLY A 181 -12.50 21.64 12.23
C GLY A 181 -12.78 21.62 10.73
N PHE A 182 -11.75 21.73 9.89
CA PHE A 182 -11.83 21.43 8.46
C PHE A 182 -11.52 19.96 8.20
N VAL A 183 -12.21 19.38 7.23
CA VAL A 183 -12.02 18.00 6.78
C VAL A 183 -11.46 17.99 5.36
N SER A 184 -10.42 17.20 5.10
CA SER A 184 -9.90 16.96 3.76
C SER A 184 -10.90 16.12 2.97
N LEU A 185 -11.40 16.62 1.84
CA LEU A 185 -12.40 15.95 1.02
C LEU A 185 -11.94 15.65 -0.41
N ASP A 186 -10.89 16.31 -0.88
CA ASP A 186 -10.28 16.14 -2.20
C ASP A 186 -8.79 16.52 -2.13
N GLY A 187 -8.08 16.37 -3.24
CA GLY A 187 -6.71 16.82 -3.37
C GLY A 187 -6.29 17.05 -4.81
N LEU A 188 -5.13 17.67 -4.96
CA LEU A 188 -4.48 17.85 -6.24
C LEU A 188 -2.99 17.59 -6.10
N SER A 189 -2.38 17.10 -7.17
CA SER A 189 -0.93 16.95 -7.25
C SER A 189 -0.41 17.41 -8.62
N MET A 190 0.83 17.89 -8.64
CA MET A 190 1.52 18.32 -9.86
C MET A 190 2.97 17.86 -9.82
N LEU A 191 3.42 17.20 -10.90
CA LEU A 191 4.84 16.93 -11.10
C LEU A 191 5.51 18.21 -11.60
N LEU A 192 6.33 18.82 -10.74
CA LEU A 192 7.13 20.00 -11.05
C LEU A 192 8.46 19.59 -11.70
N PRO A 193 9.13 20.52 -12.40
CA PRO A 193 10.48 20.31 -12.91
C PRO A 193 11.49 20.03 -11.80
N GLY A 194 12.53 19.26 -12.15
CA GLY A 194 13.64 18.95 -11.26
C GLY A 194 13.34 17.80 -10.29
N ASN A 195 14.29 17.59 -9.37
CA ASN A 195 14.17 16.56 -8.34
C ASN A 195 13.67 17.18 -7.04
N GLY A 196 12.85 16.42 -6.31
CA GLY A 196 12.46 16.76 -4.95
C GLY A 196 13.64 16.67 -3.98
N PRO A 197 13.43 17.04 -2.71
CA PRO A 197 14.47 17.04 -1.68
C PRO A 197 15.20 15.69 -1.52
N ASP A 198 14.48 14.59 -1.78
CA ASP A 198 14.97 13.23 -1.59
C ASP A 198 15.60 12.63 -2.87
N GLY A 199 15.80 13.46 -3.91
CA GLY A 199 16.32 13.03 -5.22
C GLY A 199 15.29 12.33 -6.11
N GLY A 200 14.07 12.11 -5.62
CA GLY A 200 12.93 11.60 -6.38
C GLY A 200 12.18 12.67 -7.19
N PRO A 201 11.01 12.35 -7.75
CA PRO A 201 10.17 13.31 -8.47
C PRO A 201 9.78 14.51 -7.58
N ASN A 202 9.85 15.73 -8.12
CA ASN A 202 9.41 16.94 -7.42
C ASN A 202 7.89 17.07 -7.50
N ILE A 203 7.15 16.63 -6.48
CA ILE A 203 5.68 16.63 -6.49
C ILE A 203 5.17 17.76 -5.58
N TYR A 204 4.33 18.62 -6.14
CA TYR A 204 3.55 19.61 -5.39
C TYR A 204 2.18 19.05 -5.05
N GLU A 205 1.71 19.28 -3.82
CA GLU A 205 0.44 18.75 -3.32
C GLU A 205 -0.34 19.74 -2.46
N GLU A 206 -1.65 19.77 -2.67
CA GLU A 206 -2.61 20.45 -1.81
C GLU A 206 -3.85 19.59 -1.55
N LEU A 207 -4.51 19.84 -0.42
CA LEU A 207 -5.77 19.22 -0.01
C LEU A 207 -6.90 20.22 -0.14
N GLY A 208 -7.96 19.82 -0.83
CA GLY A 208 -9.24 20.54 -0.82
C GLY A 208 -9.96 20.23 0.48
N MET A 209 -10.04 21.21 1.37
CA MET A 209 -10.62 21.06 2.70
C MET A 209 -11.94 21.83 2.83
N LEU A 210 -12.91 21.24 3.52
CA LEU A 210 -14.23 21.81 3.74
C LEU A 210 -14.52 21.90 5.24
N LYS A 211 -15.13 23.01 5.65
CA LYS A 211 -15.79 23.15 6.95
C LYS A 211 -17.28 23.43 6.73
N THR A 212 -18.11 22.60 7.36
CA THR A 212 -19.58 22.76 7.41
C THR A 212 -20.02 22.90 8.87
N TRP A 213 -21.33 23.09 9.09
CA TRP A 213 -21.91 23.30 10.42
C TRP A 213 -22.81 22.14 10.86
N ASP A 214 -22.91 21.09 10.03
CA ASP A 214 -23.83 19.96 10.19
C ASP A 214 -23.14 18.68 10.66
N ASP A 215 -21.80 18.61 10.63
CA ASP A 215 -21.04 17.41 11.00
C ASP A 215 -20.69 17.42 12.50
N SER A 216 -20.97 16.30 13.18
CA SER A 216 -20.42 15.95 14.50
C SER A 216 -18.90 15.87 14.42
N ASP A 217 -18.20 16.42 15.41
CA ASP A 217 -16.73 16.42 15.53
C ASP A 217 -16.13 15.00 15.45
N MET A 218 -15.88 14.51 14.24
CA MET A 218 -15.01 13.35 14.01
C MET A 218 -13.59 13.88 13.81
N ASP A 219 -12.89 14.08 14.93
CA ASP A 219 -11.51 14.59 14.92
C ASP A 219 -10.53 13.60 14.29
N ARG A 220 -10.82 12.28 14.34
CA ARG A 220 -9.95 11.22 13.81
C ARG A 220 -10.69 9.89 13.64
N TRP A 221 -10.37 9.14 12.58
CA TRP A 221 -10.73 7.73 12.45
C TRP A 221 -9.57 6.85 12.92
N ASP A 222 -9.83 5.86 13.77
CA ASP A 222 -8.81 4.98 14.37
C ASP A 222 -9.21 3.49 14.42
N SER A 223 -10.29 3.11 13.72
CA SER A 223 -10.80 1.73 13.65
C SER A 223 -9.88 0.79 12.87
N SER A 224 -10.30 -0.48 12.80
CA SER A 224 -9.63 -1.58 12.11
C SER A 224 -9.62 -1.38 10.58
N LEU A 225 -8.52 -1.79 9.95
CA LEU A 225 -8.42 -1.85 8.48
C LEU A 225 -8.75 -3.23 7.90
N ASN A 226 -9.19 -4.21 8.69
CA ASN A 226 -9.80 -5.41 8.09
C ASN A 226 -11.01 -4.97 7.24
N ILE A 227 -11.20 -5.62 6.09
CA ILE A 227 -12.10 -5.09 5.06
C ILE A 227 -13.54 -5.10 5.55
N GLU A 228 -13.95 -6.14 6.27
CA GLU A 228 -15.31 -6.24 6.81
C GLU A 228 -15.65 -5.08 7.78
N SER A 229 -14.81 -4.81 8.79
CA SER A 229 -15.05 -3.72 9.73
C SER A 229 -15.00 -2.36 9.04
N LEU A 230 -14.07 -2.19 8.09
CA LEU A 230 -13.94 -0.95 7.34
C LEU A 230 -15.21 -0.65 6.51
N LEU A 231 -15.82 -1.67 5.90
CA LEU A 231 -17.06 -1.49 5.16
C LEU A 231 -18.25 -1.20 6.08
N LEU A 232 -18.30 -1.79 7.28
CA LEU A 232 -19.30 -1.45 8.29
C LEU A 232 -19.15 0.01 8.76
N ASP A 233 -17.92 0.51 8.91
CA ASP A 233 -17.67 1.92 9.21
C ASP A 233 -18.21 2.83 8.09
N TYR A 234 -18.04 2.42 6.83
CA TYR A 234 -18.59 3.15 5.68
C TYR A 234 -20.11 3.10 5.59
N GLU A 235 -20.74 2.02 6.03
CA GLU A 235 -22.20 1.94 6.20
C GLU A 235 -22.70 2.84 7.34
N ALA A 236 -21.91 2.96 8.41
CA ALA A 236 -22.18 3.86 9.53
C ALA A 236 -21.94 5.35 9.22
N GLY A 237 -21.46 5.68 8.01
CA GLY A 237 -21.30 7.05 7.52
C GLY A 237 -19.87 7.59 7.55
N ILE A 238 -18.88 6.76 7.91
CA ILE A 238 -17.47 7.15 7.74
C ILE A 238 -17.18 7.36 6.26
N LYS A 239 -16.50 8.46 5.95
CA LYS A 239 -16.10 8.82 4.58
C LYS A 239 -14.74 8.18 4.29
N PRO A 240 -14.49 7.60 3.09
CA PRO A 240 -13.18 7.07 2.72
C PRO A 240 -12.03 8.09 2.90
N GLN A 241 -12.29 9.38 2.76
CA GLN A 241 -11.30 10.43 3.01
C GLN A 241 -10.79 10.46 4.48
N HIS A 242 -11.63 10.14 5.47
CA HIS A 242 -11.20 10.05 6.86
C HIS A 242 -10.20 8.90 7.05
N VAL A 243 -10.46 7.77 6.39
CA VAL A 243 -9.60 6.58 6.43
C VAL A 243 -8.28 6.87 5.70
N VAL A 244 -8.32 7.50 4.53
CA VAL A 244 -7.11 7.93 3.82
C VAL A 244 -6.27 8.85 4.68
N GLN A 245 -6.87 9.84 5.36
CA GLN A 245 -6.13 10.72 6.26
C GLN A 245 -5.45 9.94 7.39
N ALA A 246 -6.19 9.04 8.03
CA ALA A 246 -5.65 8.21 9.11
C ALA A 246 -4.51 7.29 8.63
N VAL A 247 -4.64 6.71 7.44
CA VAL A 247 -3.59 5.89 6.80
C VAL A 247 -2.33 6.70 6.57
N TYR A 248 -2.43 7.91 5.99
CA TYR A 248 -1.25 8.73 5.74
C TYR A 248 -0.63 9.30 7.03
N ASP A 249 -1.44 9.62 8.04
CA ASP A 249 -0.94 9.99 9.36
C ASP A 249 -0.16 8.81 10.00
N ARG A 250 -0.64 7.56 9.85
CA ARG A 250 0.09 6.35 10.29
C ARG A 250 1.39 6.15 9.51
N ILE A 251 1.35 6.30 8.18
CA ILE A 251 2.54 6.18 7.32
C ILE A 251 3.61 7.20 7.71
N GLU A 252 3.23 8.45 7.94
CA GLU A 252 4.18 9.50 8.33
C GLU A 252 4.90 9.18 9.65
N VAL A 253 4.17 8.69 10.65
CA VAL A 253 4.77 8.22 11.90
C VAL A 253 5.68 7.01 11.65
N TYR A 254 5.24 6.06 10.83
CA TYR A 254 5.97 4.80 10.58
C TYR A 254 7.26 4.98 9.78
N LYS A 255 7.43 6.08 9.02
CA LYS A 255 8.70 6.40 8.34
C LYS A 255 9.89 6.41 9.29
N SER A 256 9.68 6.80 10.56
CA SER A 256 10.73 6.79 11.59
C SER A 256 11.12 5.38 12.08
N VAL A 257 10.28 4.37 11.81
CA VAL A 257 10.50 2.97 12.19
C VAL A 257 11.22 2.22 11.07
N GLN A 258 10.63 2.19 9.87
CA GLN A 258 11.20 1.54 8.69
C GLN A 258 11.01 2.42 7.44
N PRO A 259 11.96 3.33 7.12
CA PRO A 259 11.80 4.30 6.04
C PRO A 259 11.77 3.69 4.63
N SER A 260 12.24 2.45 4.47
CA SER A 260 12.34 1.75 3.18
C SER A 260 11.14 0.85 2.85
N VAL A 261 10.01 0.96 3.56
CA VAL A 261 8.81 0.13 3.30
C VAL A 261 8.24 0.38 1.91
N TRP A 262 8.22 1.64 1.48
CA TRP A 262 7.67 2.08 0.21
C TRP A 262 8.79 2.37 -0.79
N ILE A 263 8.74 1.74 -1.97
CA ILE A 263 9.57 2.15 -3.13
C ILE A 263 8.90 3.32 -3.84
N HIS A 264 7.56 3.30 -3.89
CA HIS A 264 6.74 4.40 -4.37
C HIS A 264 5.58 4.59 -3.40
N LEU A 265 5.41 5.79 -2.86
CA LEU A 265 4.22 6.16 -2.10
C LEU A 265 3.37 7.09 -2.96
N GLN A 266 2.08 6.81 -3.08
CA GLN A 266 1.18 7.66 -3.83
C GLN A 266 1.06 9.03 -3.12
N PRO A 267 1.03 10.15 -3.85
CA PRO A 267 0.75 11.46 -3.26
C PRO A 267 -0.60 11.44 -2.50
N LEU A 268 -0.65 12.00 -1.29
CA LEU A 268 -1.89 12.06 -0.48
C LEU A 268 -3.01 12.78 -1.25
N GLY A 269 -2.67 13.86 -1.99
CA GLY A 269 -3.64 14.59 -2.79
C GLY A 269 -4.32 13.70 -3.84
N GLU A 270 -3.58 12.79 -4.46
CA GLU A 270 -4.13 11.84 -5.46
C GLU A 270 -5.05 10.80 -4.82
N VAL A 271 -4.69 10.28 -3.65
CA VAL A 271 -5.53 9.29 -2.95
C VAL A 271 -6.81 9.94 -2.40
N MET A 272 -6.72 11.18 -1.91
CA MET A 272 -7.88 11.98 -1.50
C MET A 272 -8.83 12.26 -2.66
N ARG A 273 -8.29 12.63 -3.83
CA ARG A 273 -9.07 12.78 -5.07
C ARG A 273 -9.77 11.48 -5.46
N ALA A 274 -9.04 10.36 -5.48
CA ALA A 274 -9.61 9.06 -5.79
C ALA A 274 -10.73 8.68 -4.81
N ALA A 275 -10.53 8.89 -3.50
CA ALA A 275 -11.55 8.67 -2.48
C ALA A 275 -12.82 9.52 -2.69
N ASN A 276 -12.68 10.76 -3.15
CA ASN A 276 -13.83 11.59 -3.51
C ASN A 276 -14.56 11.07 -4.76
N GLU A 277 -13.80 10.66 -5.78
CA GLU A 277 -14.34 10.09 -7.02
C GLU A 277 -15.15 8.83 -6.76
N LEU A 278 -14.76 7.97 -5.81
CA LEU A 278 -15.53 6.80 -5.40
C LEU A 278 -16.94 7.17 -4.92
N ARG A 279 -17.05 8.23 -4.11
CA ARG A 279 -18.36 8.71 -3.61
C ARG A 279 -19.22 9.30 -4.71
N ARG A 280 -18.61 9.95 -5.70
CA ARG A 280 -19.32 10.50 -6.86
C ARG A 280 -19.77 9.41 -7.83
N ARG A 281 -18.95 8.37 -8.02
CA ARG A 281 -19.23 7.25 -8.92
C ARG A 281 -20.26 6.28 -8.35
N TRP A 282 -20.27 6.07 -7.04
CA TRP A 282 -21.19 5.19 -6.32
C TRP A 282 -21.86 5.93 -5.14
N PRO A 283 -22.82 6.84 -5.44
CA PRO A 283 -23.51 7.60 -4.40
C PRO A 283 -24.48 6.74 -3.57
N ASP A 284 -25.12 5.74 -4.20
CA ASP A 284 -25.97 4.75 -3.51
C ASP A 284 -25.08 3.67 -2.86
N ALA A 285 -25.35 3.37 -1.59
CA ALA A 285 -24.63 2.33 -0.86
C ALA A 285 -24.84 0.94 -1.46
N ASN A 286 -26.00 0.66 -2.05
CA ASN A 286 -26.34 -0.65 -2.62
C ASN A 286 -25.54 -0.97 -3.90
N ASP A 287 -25.01 0.04 -4.58
CA ASP A 287 -24.24 -0.11 -5.82
C ASP A 287 -22.73 -0.15 -5.57
N ARG A 288 -22.28 -0.02 -4.31
CA ARG A 288 -20.84 0.05 -3.98
C ARG A 288 -20.15 -1.27 -4.30
N PRO A 289 -19.00 -1.24 -4.99
CA PRO A 289 -18.25 -2.44 -5.31
C PRO A 289 -17.56 -3.06 -4.08
N PRO A 290 -17.08 -4.32 -4.16
CA PRO A 290 -16.62 -5.08 -3.00
C PRO A 290 -15.43 -4.51 -2.22
N LEU A 291 -14.64 -3.63 -2.85
CA LEU A 291 -13.47 -2.97 -2.25
C LEU A 291 -13.64 -1.44 -2.18
N TRP A 292 -14.88 -0.93 -2.20
CA TRP A 292 -15.15 0.51 -2.17
C TRP A 292 -14.46 1.19 -0.98
N GLY A 293 -13.51 2.07 -1.28
CA GLY A 293 -12.77 2.84 -0.28
C GLY A 293 -11.70 2.04 0.46
N VAL A 294 -11.40 0.81 0.05
CA VAL A 294 -10.45 -0.07 0.75
C VAL A 294 -9.01 0.26 0.33
N PRO A 295 -8.13 0.74 1.23
CA PRO A 295 -6.74 1.06 0.92
C PRO A 295 -5.91 -0.21 0.72
N PHE A 296 -5.11 -0.26 -0.34
CA PHE A 296 -4.25 -1.41 -0.65
C PHE A 296 -2.87 -1.01 -1.17
N SER A 297 -1.90 -1.89 -0.94
CA SER A 297 -0.54 -1.76 -1.46
C SER A 297 -0.24 -2.83 -2.51
N VAL A 298 0.78 -2.58 -3.32
CA VAL A 298 1.15 -3.46 -4.44
C VAL A 298 2.65 -3.73 -4.38
N LYS A 299 3.07 -4.99 -4.49
CA LYS A 299 4.49 -5.33 -4.61
C LYS A 299 5.10 -4.69 -5.86
N ASP A 300 6.33 -4.18 -5.74
CA ASP A 300 7.00 -3.41 -6.82
C ASP A 300 7.34 -4.20 -8.09
N SER A 301 6.97 -5.48 -8.17
CA SER A 301 7.04 -6.33 -9.36
C SER A 301 5.78 -6.28 -10.23
N ILE A 302 4.73 -5.56 -9.82
CA ILE A 302 3.45 -5.50 -10.51
C ILE A 302 3.32 -4.13 -11.21
N ASN A 303 3.04 -4.14 -12.51
CA ASN A 303 2.97 -2.95 -13.33
C ASN A 303 1.76 -2.08 -13.01
N ILE A 304 1.99 -0.77 -12.92
CA ILE A 304 0.96 0.27 -12.85
C ILE A 304 1.34 1.34 -13.87
N ALA A 305 0.43 1.64 -14.80
CA ALA A 305 0.69 2.59 -15.87
C ALA A 305 1.21 3.94 -15.33
N GLY A 306 2.34 4.41 -15.85
CA GLY A 306 2.95 5.68 -15.43
C GLY A 306 3.75 5.65 -14.13
N ILE A 307 3.77 4.51 -13.39
CA ILE A 307 4.56 4.37 -12.16
C ILE A 307 5.71 3.36 -12.40
N PRO A 308 6.99 3.72 -12.15
CA PRO A 308 8.13 2.85 -12.45
C PRO A 308 8.07 1.50 -11.74
N THR A 309 8.13 0.38 -12.44
CA THR A 309 8.30 -0.97 -11.88
C THR A 309 9.80 -1.26 -11.77
N THR A 310 10.35 -1.41 -10.56
CA THR A 310 11.79 -1.68 -10.37
C THR A 310 12.06 -3.15 -10.05
N THR A 311 11.08 -3.87 -9.51
CA THR A 311 11.25 -5.24 -9.01
C THR A 311 12.41 -5.33 -7.99
N GLY A 312 12.61 -4.28 -7.19
CA GLY A 312 13.75 -4.17 -6.27
C GLY A 312 15.12 -4.01 -6.96
N CYS A 313 15.15 -3.64 -8.25
CA CYS A 313 16.35 -3.46 -9.05
C CYS A 313 16.28 -2.15 -9.87
N PRO A 314 16.82 -1.02 -9.34
CA PRO A 314 16.82 0.26 -10.05
C PRO A 314 17.42 0.20 -11.46
N ALA A 315 18.44 -0.64 -11.67
CA ALA A 315 19.12 -0.80 -12.96
C ALA A 315 18.27 -1.49 -14.04
N LEU A 316 17.15 -2.13 -13.66
CA LEU A 316 16.17 -2.75 -14.55
C LEU A 316 14.83 -2.01 -14.52
N ALA A 317 14.75 -0.87 -13.84
CA ALA A 317 13.50 -0.13 -13.72
C ALA A 317 13.00 0.35 -15.08
N PHE A 318 11.69 0.23 -15.28
CA PHE A 318 11.00 0.77 -16.44
C PHE A 318 9.63 1.29 -16.03
N THR A 319 9.07 2.21 -16.82
CA THR A 319 7.71 2.71 -16.57
C THR A 319 6.75 2.06 -17.56
N PRO A 320 5.82 1.19 -17.11
CA PRO A 320 4.90 0.51 -18.00
C PRO A 320 3.85 1.48 -18.55
N ALA A 321 3.40 1.24 -19.79
CA ALA A 321 2.32 1.99 -20.42
C ALA A 321 0.92 1.47 -20.02
N THR A 322 0.84 0.25 -19.51
CA THR A 322 -0.42 -0.41 -19.12
C THR A 322 -0.26 -1.05 -17.75
N SER A 323 -1.29 -0.91 -16.91
CA SER A 323 -1.35 -1.58 -15.61
C SER A 323 -1.59 -3.08 -15.74
N ALA A 324 -1.12 -3.85 -14.76
CA ALA A 324 -1.45 -5.26 -14.63
C ALA A 324 -2.97 -5.44 -14.41
N PRO A 325 -3.62 -6.48 -15.00
CA PRO A 325 -5.06 -6.69 -14.82
C PRO A 325 -5.46 -6.83 -13.35
N VAL A 326 -4.64 -7.49 -12.52
CA VAL A 326 -4.92 -7.65 -11.09
C VAL A 326 -5.01 -6.32 -10.34
N TYR A 327 -4.15 -5.35 -10.68
CA TYR A 327 -4.25 -3.99 -10.15
C TYR A 327 -5.53 -3.32 -10.63
N GLN A 328 -5.83 -3.43 -11.92
CA GLN A 328 -7.01 -2.79 -12.50
C GLN A 328 -8.31 -3.35 -11.91
N HIS A 329 -8.39 -4.66 -11.65
CA HIS A 329 -9.54 -5.28 -10.99
C HIS A 329 -9.77 -4.68 -9.60
N CYS A 330 -8.72 -4.43 -8.82
CA CYS A 330 -8.84 -3.78 -7.51
C CYS A 330 -9.33 -2.32 -7.64
N ILE A 331 -8.82 -1.55 -8.59
CA ILE A 331 -9.27 -0.17 -8.85
C ILE A 331 -10.73 -0.15 -9.30
N ASP A 332 -11.11 -1.03 -10.22
CA ASP A 332 -12.49 -1.12 -10.73
C ASP A 332 -13.46 -1.57 -9.64
N ALA A 333 -12.99 -2.37 -8.68
CA ALA A 333 -13.72 -2.75 -7.48
C ALA A 333 -13.74 -1.68 -6.38
N GLY A 334 -13.22 -0.47 -6.66
CA GLY A 334 -13.28 0.68 -5.76
C GLY A 334 -12.13 0.78 -4.76
N GLY A 335 -11.08 -0.03 -4.89
CA GLY A 335 -9.90 0.02 -4.03
C GLY A 335 -9.08 1.29 -4.21
N LEU A 336 -8.44 1.74 -3.12
CA LEU A 336 -7.58 2.93 -3.08
C LEU A 336 -6.10 2.51 -3.05
N PHE A 337 -5.39 2.77 -4.13
CA PHE A 337 -3.97 2.46 -4.24
C PHE A 337 -3.11 3.42 -3.39
N ILE A 338 -2.38 2.87 -2.42
CA ILE A 338 -1.53 3.65 -1.51
C ILE A 338 -0.08 3.71 -1.98
N GLY A 339 0.47 2.65 -2.56
CA GLY A 339 1.87 2.66 -3.01
C GLY A 339 2.43 1.31 -3.41
N LYS A 340 3.64 1.35 -3.99
CA LYS A 340 4.44 0.16 -4.30
C LYS A 340 5.42 -0.16 -3.18
N THR A 341 5.36 -1.39 -2.69
CA THR A 341 6.12 -1.83 -1.52
C THR A 341 7.48 -2.40 -1.88
N ASN A 342 8.44 -2.23 -0.99
CA ASN A 342 9.75 -2.87 -1.06
C ASN A 342 9.62 -4.41 -1.05
N MET A 343 10.63 -5.07 -1.62
CA MET A 343 10.66 -6.50 -1.86
C MET A 343 12.11 -6.99 -1.96
N GLU A 344 12.31 -8.31 -1.84
CA GLU A 344 13.61 -8.86 -2.25
C GLU A 344 13.78 -8.76 -3.76
N GLN A 345 14.97 -8.33 -4.17
CA GLN A 345 15.32 -8.03 -5.54
C GLN A 345 14.98 -9.21 -6.46
N LEU A 346 14.26 -8.91 -7.55
CA LEU A 346 13.83 -9.87 -8.58
C LEU A 346 13.02 -11.04 -8.01
N ALA A 347 12.32 -10.81 -6.89
CA ALA A 347 11.57 -11.82 -6.15
C ALA A 347 12.39 -13.10 -5.87
N THR A 348 13.70 -12.94 -5.65
CA THR A 348 14.66 -14.04 -5.49
C THR A 348 15.11 -14.15 -4.03
N GLY A 349 14.24 -14.72 -3.20
CA GLY A 349 14.52 -15.00 -1.80
C GLY A 349 13.25 -15.25 -0.99
N MET A 350 13.46 -15.62 0.28
CA MET A 350 12.41 -15.77 1.29
C MET A 350 12.77 -15.07 2.61
N THR A 351 13.82 -14.26 2.67
CA THR A 351 14.25 -13.63 3.93
C THR A 351 13.77 -12.20 4.09
N GLY A 352 13.64 -11.45 3.01
CA GLY A 352 13.39 -10.00 3.05
C GLY A 352 14.67 -9.15 3.10
N CYS A 353 15.85 -9.78 3.13
CA CYS A 353 17.14 -9.09 3.35
C CYS A 353 17.89 -8.72 2.06
N ARG A 354 17.32 -9.01 0.89
CA ARG A 354 17.99 -8.82 -0.41
C ARG A 354 17.45 -7.60 -1.17
N SER A 355 17.32 -6.46 -0.50
CA SER A 355 16.84 -5.21 -1.10
C SER A 355 17.92 -4.13 -1.08
N VAL A 356 18.09 -3.46 -2.22
CA VAL A 356 18.98 -2.29 -2.34
C VAL A 356 18.36 -1.02 -1.75
N TYR A 357 17.04 -1.02 -1.49
CA TYR A 357 16.32 0.08 -0.83
C TYR A 357 16.44 0.03 0.70
N GLY A 358 16.95 -1.08 1.25
CA GLY A 358 17.11 -1.31 2.68
C GLY A 358 16.40 -2.58 3.14
N THR A 359 16.99 -3.25 4.13
CA THR A 359 16.45 -4.45 4.77
C THR A 359 15.36 -4.08 5.76
N LEU A 360 14.20 -4.72 5.62
CA LEU A 360 13.09 -4.61 6.56
C LEU A 360 13.17 -5.72 7.62
N HIS A 361 12.53 -5.49 8.76
CA HIS A 361 12.43 -6.42 9.88
C HIS A 361 10.97 -6.80 10.17
N SER A 362 10.78 -7.90 10.89
CA SER A 362 9.44 -8.31 11.37
C SER A 362 8.82 -7.20 12.23
N THR A 363 7.51 -7.04 12.12
CA THR A 363 6.73 -6.10 12.94
C THR A 363 6.71 -6.49 14.43
N PHE A 364 7.04 -7.75 14.74
CA PHE A 364 7.11 -8.29 16.11
C PHE A 364 8.52 -8.17 16.72
N SER A 365 9.58 -8.04 15.90
CA SER A 365 10.96 -7.92 16.38
C SER A 365 11.87 -7.27 15.35
N LYS A 366 12.62 -6.25 15.78
CA LYS A 366 13.63 -5.57 14.95
C LYS A 366 14.84 -6.45 14.63
N ALA A 367 15.10 -7.47 15.45
CA ALA A 367 16.20 -8.40 15.24
C ALA A 367 15.87 -9.48 14.18
N HIS A 368 14.58 -9.75 13.96
CA HIS A 368 14.14 -10.86 13.13
C HIS A 368 13.78 -10.41 11.72
N ILE A 369 13.98 -11.33 10.77
CA ILE A 369 13.65 -11.05 9.39
C ILE A 369 12.15 -10.85 9.19
N VAL A 370 11.77 -9.99 8.26
CA VAL A 370 10.37 -9.81 7.84
C VAL A 370 9.84 -10.98 7.01
N GLY A 371 10.73 -11.75 6.37
CA GLY A 371 10.34 -12.75 5.38
C GLY A 371 10.20 -12.16 3.98
N GLY A 372 10.38 -12.99 2.97
CA GLY A 372 10.44 -12.54 1.58
C GLY A 372 9.75 -13.48 0.62
N SER A 373 9.60 -13.09 -0.65
CA SER A 373 10.11 -11.84 -1.22
C SER A 373 9.17 -10.64 -1.10
N SER A 374 7.93 -10.82 -0.63
CA SER A 374 6.93 -9.74 -0.49
C SER A 374 7.05 -9.01 0.86
N SER A 375 8.25 -8.54 1.18
CA SER A 375 8.60 -8.02 2.51
C SER A 375 7.83 -6.75 2.90
N GLY A 376 7.87 -5.70 2.07
CA GLY A 376 7.15 -4.47 2.34
C GLY A 376 5.63 -4.67 2.33
N SER A 377 5.14 -5.57 1.47
CA SER A 377 3.71 -5.94 1.41
C SER A 377 3.21 -6.43 2.77
N ALA A 378 4.00 -7.24 3.48
CA ALA A 378 3.68 -7.74 4.81
C ALA A 378 3.69 -6.66 5.89
N VAL A 379 4.72 -5.80 5.89
CA VAL A 379 4.80 -4.67 6.84
C VAL A 379 3.58 -3.76 6.68
N THR A 380 3.20 -3.42 5.45
CA THR A 380 2.08 -2.49 5.22
C THR A 380 0.74 -3.00 5.75
N VAL A 381 0.49 -4.31 5.69
CA VAL A 381 -0.75 -4.91 6.21
C VAL A 381 -0.66 -5.08 7.73
N SER A 382 0.46 -5.62 8.23
CA SER A 382 0.65 -5.92 9.66
C SER A 382 0.62 -4.67 10.55
N GLU A 383 1.13 -3.53 10.04
CA GLU A 383 1.14 -2.26 10.78
C GLU A 383 -0.11 -1.40 10.54
N GLY A 384 -1.14 -1.94 9.86
CA GLY A 384 -2.36 -1.20 9.58
C GLY A 384 -2.14 0.06 8.74
N LEU A 385 -1.20 -0.01 7.78
CA LEU A 385 -0.98 1.03 6.77
C LEU A 385 -1.87 0.82 5.54
N VAL A 386 -2.31 -0.42 5.29
CA VAL A 386 -3.30 -0.78 4.27
C VAL A 386 -4.14 -1.96 4.76
N SER A 387 -5.30 -2.20 4.13
CA SER A 387 -6.20 -3.33 4.46
C SER A 387 -5.69 -4.66 3.92
N PHE A 388 -5.12 -4.63 2.71
CA PHE A 388 -4.54 -5.80 2.06
C PHE A 388 -3.40 -5.40 1.13
N SER A 389 -2.60 -6.37 0.70
CA SER A 389 -1.61 -6.15 -0.33
C SER A 389 -1.59 -7.22 -1.40
N LEU A 390 -1.32 -6.77 -2.63
CA LEU A 390 -1.05 -7.64 -3.78
C LEU A 390 0.45 -7.96 -3.81
N GLY A 391 0.79 -9.23 -3.86
CA GLY A 391 2.17 -9.65 -4.10
C GLY A 391 2.26 -10.90 -4.95
N SER A 392 3.38 -11.60 -4.85
CA SER A 392 3.65 -12.79 -5.65
C SER A 392 4.25 -13.90 -4.80
N ASP A 393 3.88 -15.15 -5.13
CA ASP A 393 4.40 -16.36 -4.50
C ASP A 393 4.85 -17.35 -5.57
N THR A 394 6.16 -17.57 -5.64
CA THR A 394 6.80 -18.64 -6.43
C THR A 394 7.22 -19.80 -5.54
N ALA A 395 7.81 -19.48 -4.39
CA ALA A 395 8.54 -20.40 -3.52
C ALA A 395 8.02 -20.38 -2.07
N GLY A 396 7.04 -19.52 -1.75
CA GLY A 396 6.68 -19.14 -0.39
C GLY A 396 6.61 -17.62 -0.17
N SER A 397 6.70 -16.82 -1.24
CA SER A 397 6.90 -15.37 -1.13
C SER A 397 5.72 -14.55 -0.60
N ILE A 398 4.56 -15.16 -0.38
CA ILE A 398 3.47 -14.58 0.41
C ILE A 398 3.32 -15.31 1.74
N ARG A 399 3.46 -16.63 1.77
CA ARG A 399 3.28 -17.45 2.97
C ARG A 399 4.31 -17.17 4.06
N VAL A 400 5.60 -17.10 3.71
CA VAL A 400 6.69 -16.85 4.66
C VAL A 400 6.57 -15.47 5.33
N PRO A 401 6.44 -14.36 4.58
CA PRO A 401 6.24 -13.07 5.21
C PRO A 401 4.88 -12.95 5.94
N ALA A 402 3.85 -13.71 5.55
CA ALA A 402 2.60 -13.75 6.32
C ALA A 402 2.84 -14.30 7.73
N LEU A 403 3.49 -15.46 7.84
CA LEU A 403 3.84 -16.08 9.12
C LEU A 403 4.59 -15.09 10.03
N PHE A 404 5.71 -14.54 9.55
CA PHE A 404 6.61 -13.73 10.39
C PHE A 404 6.03 -12.38 10.82
N ASN A 405 4.86 -11.99 10.31
CA ASN A 405 4.18 -10.74 10.65
C ASN A 405 2.72 -10.96 11.08
N GLY A 406 2.35 -12.18 11.46
CA GLY A 406 1.03 -12.49 12.04
C GLY A 406 -0.13 -12.24 11.09
N LEU A 407 0.05 -12.52 9.79
CA LEU A 407 -0.94 -12.29 8.75
C LEU A 407 -1.46 -13.59 8.14
N VAL A 408 -2.58 -13.46 7.42
CA VAL A 408 -3.04 -14.44 6.45
C VAL A 408 -2.32 -14.21 5.13
N GLY A 409 -1.76 -15.29 4.57
CA GLY A 409 -1.12 -15.29 3.26
C GLY A 409 -1.81 -16.27 2.32
N PHE A 410 -2.61 -15.78 1.39
CA PHE A 410 -3.35 -16.62 0.46
C PHE A 410 -2.67 -16.72 -0.91
N LYS A 411 -2.37 -17.96 -1.31
CA LYS A 411 -1.79 -18.32 -2.60
C LYS A 411 -2.80 -19.11 -3.43
N PRO A 412 -3.50 -18.49 -4.39
CA PRO A 412 -4.50 -19.16 -5.18
C PRO A 412 -3.89 -20.23 -6.09
N THR A 413 -4.76 -21.04 -6.68
CA THR A 413 -4.43 -21.96 -7.77
C THR A 413 -3.77 -21.20 -8.91
N LYS A 414 -2.63 -21.71 -9.37
CA LYS A 414 -1.85 -21.10 -10.44
C LYS A 414 -2.69 -20.92 -11.71
N GLY A 415 -2.58 -19.75 -12.33
CA GLY A 415 -3.30 -19.41 -13.55
C GLY A 415 -4.77 -19.02 -13.36
N THR A 416 -5.27 -18.89 -12.12
CA THR A 416 -6.65 -18.39 -11.85
C THR A 416 -6.72 -16.87 -11.67
N VAL A 417 -5.60 -16.25 -11.32
CA VAL A 417 -5.39 -14.81 -11.28
C VAL A 417 -4.31 -14.48 -12.32
N SER A 418 -4.59 -13.53 -13.21
CA SER A 418 -3.67 -13.16 -14.29
C SER A 418 -2.33 -12.66 -13.75
N ALA A 419 -1.25 -13.21 -14.27
CA ALA A 419 0.12 -12.74 -14.03
C ALA A 419 0.59 -11.75 -15.10
N ARG A 420 -0.28 -11.33 -16.04
CA ARG A 420 0.09 -10.35 -17.07
C ARG A 420 0.48 -9.02 -16.43
N GLY A 421 1.58 -8.45 -16.89
CA GLY A 421 2.10 -7.18 -16.35
C GLY A 421 2.80 -7.36 -14.99
N VAL A 422 3.21 -8.57 -14.65
CA VAL A 422 4.03 -8.86 -13.47
C VAL A 422 5.41 -9.30 -13.94
N SER A 423 6.45 -8.73 -13.36
CA SER A 423 7.83 -9.12 -13.67
C SER A 423 8.06 -10.59 -13.28
N PRO A 424 8.51 -11.44 -14.23
CA PRO A 424 8.62 -12.88 -13.99
C PRO A 424 9.76 -13.19 -13.02
N ALA A 425 9.47 -14.03 -12.04
CA ALA A 425 10.48 -14.71 -11.24
C ALA A 425 10.69 -16.12 -11.80
N CYS A 426 9.64 -16.92 -11.86
CA CYS A 426 9.63 -18.22 -12.50
C CYS A 426 8.26 -18.32 -13.17
N LEU A 427 8.12 -17.71 -14.36
CA LEU A 427 6.84 -17.40 -14.98
C LEU A 427 5.85 -18.59 -15.00
N HIS A 428 6.30 -19.82 -15.31
CA HIS A 428 5.43 -21.00 -15.28
C HIS A 428 5.04 -21.51 -13.87
N GLN A 429 5.57 -20.90 -12.81
CA GLN A 429 5.32 -21.20 -11.40
C GLN A 429 4.72 -20.03 -10.61
N ASP A 430 4.83 -18.81 -11.12
CA ASP A 430 4.43 -17.60 -10.39
C ASP A 430 2.92 -17.55 -10.19
N CYS A 431 2.51 -17.19 -8.96
CA CYS A 431 1.14 -16.87 -8.62
C CYS A 431 1.07 -15.46 -8.06
N ILE A 432 0.13 -14.64 -8.54
CA ILE A 432 -0.30 -13.48 -7.78
C ILE A 432 -1.03 -13.97 -6.55
N SER A 433 -0.77 -13.33 -5.42
CA SER A 433 -1.14 -13.83 -4.10
C SER A 433 -1.32 -12.65 -3.14
N PHE A 434 -2.01 -12.88 -2.04
CA PHE A 434 -2.60 -11.82 -1.22
C PHE A 434 -2.15 -11.92 0.23
N LEU A 435 -1.87 -10.77 0.85
CA LEU A 435 -1.70 -10.66 2.30
C LEU A 435 -2.87 -9.87 2.88
N THR A 436 -3.48 -10.43 3.92
CA THR A 436 -4.64 -9.88 4.63
C THR A 436 -4.51 -10.15 6.12
N THR A 437 -5.40 -9.55 6.93
CA THR A 437 -5.49 -9.85 8.36
C THR A 437 -6.41 -11.03 8.65
N THR A 438 -7.39 -11.30 7.79
CA THR A 438 -8.38 -12.37 7.97
C THR A 438 -8.53 -13.23 6.70
N ILE A 439 -9.14 -14.42 6.85
CA ILE A 439 -9.47 -15.31 5.72
C ILE A 439 -10.62 -14.74 4.87
N PRO A 440 -11.71 -14.19 5.44
CA PRO A 440 -12.76 -13.53 4.66
C PRO A 440 -12.24 -12.38 3.77
N ASP A 441 -11.28 -11.60 4.26
CA ASP A 441 -10.63 -10.56 3.48
C ASP A 441 -9.85 -11.15 2.29
N ALA A 442 -9.11 -12.25 2.52
CA ALA A 442 -8.38 -12.94 1.46
C ALA A 442 -9.32 -13.46 0.37
N GLU A 443 -10.45 -14.06 0.76
CA GLU A 443 -11.46 -14.55 -0.18
C GLU A 443 -12.07 -13.40 -0.99
N ARG A 444 -12.41 -12.28 -0.33
CA ARG A 444 -12.97 -11.09 -0.97
C ARG A 444 -12.02 -10.53 -2.03
N VAL A 445 -10.74 -10.36 -1.70
CA VAL A 445 -9.73 -9.85 -2.64
C VAL A 445 -9.51 -10.83 -3.79
N TRP A 446 -9.43 -12.13 -3.50
CA TRP A 446 -9.32 -13.16 -4.53
C TRP A 446 -10.52 -13.16 -5.49
N ASN A 447 -11.74 -13.05 -4.98
CA ASN A 447 -12.96 -13.00 -5.78
C ASN A 447 -12.99 -11.79 -6.74
N VAL A 448 -12.40 -10.65 -6.34
CA VAL A 448 -12.21 -9.49 -7.22
C VAL A 448 -11.16 -9.76 -8.30
N CYS A 449 -10.09 -10.48 -7.95
CA CYS A 449 -8.92 -10.61 -8.80
C CYS A 449 -8.97 -11.81 -9.76
N LYS A 450 -9.71 -12.88 -9.40
CA LYS A 450 -9.77 -14.11 -10.18
C LYS A 450 -10.55 -13.92 -11.48
N GLY A 451 -10.09 -14.57 -12.53
CA GLY A 451 -10.74 -14.52 -13.83
C GLY A 451 -9.83 -15.02 -14.93
N PHE A 452 -10.41 -15.68 -15.92
CA PHE A 452 -9.66 -16.12 -17.09
C PHE A 452 -9.22 -14.92 -17.92
N ASP A 453 -7.91 -14.75 -18.05
CA ASP A 453 -7.31 -13.74 -18.93
C ASP A 453 -6.75 -14.41 -20.18
N LYS A 454 -7.43 -14.21 -21.31
CA LYS A 454 -7.02 -14.76 -22.61
C LYS A 454 -5.62 -14.31 -23.05
N GLY A 455 -5.14 -13.17 -22.56
CA GLY A 455 -3.81 -12.66 -22.92
C GLY A 455 -2.70 -13.08 -21.95
N ASP A 456 -3.00 -13.87 -20.93
CA ASP A 456 -2.00 -14.53 -20.09
C ASP A 456 -1.79 -15.98 -20.59
N PHE A 457 -0.56 -16.29 -20.99
CA PHE A 457 -0.21 -17.57 -21.60
C PHE A 457 -0.23 -18.74 -20.61
N PHE A 458 -0.21 -18.46 -19.30
CA PHE A 458 -0.29 -19.46 -18.23
C PHE A 458 -1.64 -19.46 -17.51
N ALA A 459 -2.60 -18.64 -17.96
CA ALA A 459 -3.96 -18.69 -17.44
C ALA A 459 -4.60 -20.05 -17.70
N LYS A 460 -5.20 -20.63 -16.66
CA LYS A 460 -5.95 -21.87 -16.79
C LYS A 460 -7.32 -21.60 -17.38
N LEU A 461 -7.72 -22.42 -18.35
CA LEU A 461 -9.07 -22.39 -18.87
C LEU A 461 -10.06 -22.76 -17.75
N PRO A 462 -11.26 -22.15 -17.71
CA PRO A 462 -12.27 -22.51 -16.72
C PRO A 462 -12.57 -24.02 -16.66
N LEU A 463 -12.54 -24.72 -17.81
CA LEU A 463 -12.74 -26.17 -17.89
C LEU A 463 -11.62 -27.00 -17.24
N GLN A 464 -10.44 -26.41 -17.03
CA GLN A 464 -9.31 -27.07 -16.36
C GLN A 464 -9.37 -26.91 -14.83
N ILE A 465 -10.25 -26.04 -14.33
CA ILE A 465 -10.45 -25.80 -12.90
C ILE A 465 -11.67 -26.61 -12.48
N GLN A 466 -11.44 -27.74 -11.81
CA GLN A 466 -12.52 -28.52 -11.22
C GLN A 466 -12.88 -27.94 -9.87
N SER A 467 -13.76 -26.95 -9.84
CA SER A 467 -14.34 -26.44 -8.60
C SER A 467 -15.63 -27.19 -8.27
N PRO A 468 -15.77 -27.73 -7.05
CA PRO A 468 -17.01 -28.30 -6.57
C PRO A 468 -18.19 -27.30 -6.63
N PRO A 469 -19.43 -27.76 -6.83
CA PRO A 469 -20.59 -26.90 -6.70
C PRO A 469 -20.77 -26.43 -5.25
N ARG A 470 -20.80 -25.11 -5.03
CA ARG A 470 -21.14 -24.49 -3.73
C ARG A 470 -22.53 -24.93 -3.29
N THR A 471 -22.59 -25.92 -2.41
CA THR A 471 -23.82 -26.43 -1.80
C THR A 471 -23.71 -26.26 -0.29
N ARG A 472 -24.79 -25.85 0.40
CA ARG A 472 -24.85 -25.76 1.88
C ARG A 472 -24.91 -27.16 2.49
N ARG A 473 -23.83 -27.92 2.34
CA ARG A 473 -23.69 -29.29 2.82
C ARG A 473 -22.64 -29.32 3.90
N GLU A 474 -22.78 -30.25 4.85
CA GLU A 474 -21.76 -30.45 5.89
C GLU A 474 -20.43 -30.83 5.23
N SER A 475 -19.36 -30.09 5.55
CA SER A 475 -18.01 -30.34 5.07
C SER A 475 -17.21 -31.08 6.14
N ARG A 476 -16.74 -32.28 5.80
CA ARG A 476 -15.71 -33.00 6.57
C ARG A 476 -14.35 -32.77 5.94
N PHE A 477 -13.29 -32.91 6.72
CA PHE A 477 -11.94 -32.88 6.17
C PHE A 477 -11.05 -33.91 6.84
N ARG A 478 -10.14 -34.44 6.04
CA ARG A 478 -9.01 -35.24 6.47
C ARG A 478 -7.74 -34.49 6.13
N PHE A 479 -6.71 -34.65 6.94
CA PHE A 479 -5.45 -33.94 6.73
C PHE A 479 -4.26 -34.85 7.03
N ALA A 480 -3.17 -34.61 6.32
CA ALA A 480 -1.87 -35.20 6.62
C ALA A 480 -0.88 -34.12 7.04
N VAL A 481 0.21 -34.57 7.65
CA VAL A 481 1.35 -33.73 8.07
C VAL A 481 2.65 -34.38 7.60
N PRO A 482 3.77 -33.64 7.51
CA PRO A 482 5.06 -34.22 7.18
C PRO A 482 5.46 -35.30 8.20
N PRO A 483 6.22 -36.33 7.77
CA PRO A 483 6.74 -37.34 8.69
C PRO A 483 7.70 -36.71 9.69
N THR A 484 7.91 -37.37 10.83
CA THR A 484 8.81 -36.89 11.90
C THR A 484 10.19 -36.53 11.37
N SER A 485 10.75 -37.31 10.44
CA SER A 485 12.05 -37.05 9.80
C SER A 485 12.11 -35.71 9.07
N ALA A 486 11.03 -35.34 8.36
CA ALA A 486 10.95 -34.05 7.67
C ALA A 486 10.83 -32.88 8.67
N LEU A 487 10.21 -33.12 9.83
CA LEU A 487 10.06 -32.11 10.89
C LEU A 487 11.34 -31.87 11.71
N GLU A 488 12.35 -32.76 11.65
CA GLU A 488 13.61 -32.62 12.41
C GLU A 488 14.38 -31.33 12.10
N ILE A 489 14.19 -30.76 10.92
CA ILE A 489 14.79 -29.48 10.52
C ILE A 489 14.19 -28.28 11.27
N CYS A 490 12.99 -28.44 11.83
CA CYS A 490 12.32 -27.40 12.60
C CYS A 490 13.01 -27.18 13.94
N SER A 491 13.08 -25.93 14.36
CA SER A 491 13.52 -25.60 15.72
C SER A 491 12.65 -26.34 16.76
N PRO A 492 13.18 -26.63 17.97
CA PRO A 492 12.40 -27.31 19.00
C PRO A 492 11.07 -26.63 19.32
N VAL A 493 11.04 -25.30 19.36
CA VAL A 493 9.82 -24.53 19.61
C VAL A 493 8.82 -24.65 18.45
N TYR A 494 9.26 -24.62 17.19
CA TYR A 494 8.37 -24.84 16.04
C TYR A 494 7.79 -26.25 16.01
N ARG A 495 8.58 -27.27 16.36
CA ARG A 495 8.06 -28.66 16.46
C ARG A 495 6.99 -28.78 17.55
N LYS A 496 7.22 -28.16 18.71
CA LYS A 496 6.25 -28.13 19.82
C LYS A 496 4.95 -27.46 19.37
N GLN A 497 5.05 -26.24 18.83
CA GLN A 497 3.90 -25.46 18.38
C GLN A 497 3.12 -26.18 17.27
N PHE A 498 3.82 -26.76 16.30
CA PHE A 498 3.16 -27.54 15.24
C PHE A 498 2.39 -28.74 15.79
N ALA A 499 2.95 -29.49 16.75
CA ALA A 499 2.26 -30.60 17.39
C ALA A 499 0.99 -30.15 18.15
N GLN A 500 1.03 -28.96 18.77
CA GLN A 500 -0.13 -28.37 19.43
C GLN A 500 -1.23 -27.99 18.41
N VAL A 501 -0.85 -27.39 17.27
CA VAL A 501 -1.80 -27.09 16.18
C VAL A 501 -2.44 -28.37 15.64
N VAL A 502 -1.66 -29.43 15.40
CA VAL A 502 -2.20 -30.72 14.95
C VAL A 502 -3.22 -31.28 15.96
N THR A 503 -2.89 -31.20 17.25
CA THR A 503 -3.79 -31.65 18.33
C THR A 503 -5.08 -30.84 18.34
N ALA A 504 -5.00 -29.51 18.23
CA ALA A 504 -6.16 -28.62 18.20
C ALA A 504 -7.08 -28.93 17.01
N ILE A 505 -6.51 -29.16 15.82
CA ILE A 505 -7.28 -29.53 14.62
C ILE A 505 -8.00 -30.87 14.82
N GLN A 506 -7.34 -31.86 15.45
CA GLN A 506 -7.98 -33.15 15.76
C GLN A 506 -9.13 -33.01 16.76
N GLN A 507 -8.97 -32.16 17.78
CA GLN A 507 -10.02 -31.90 18.78
C GLN A 507 -11.26 -31.26 18.16
N HIS A 508 -11.10 -30.49 17.08
CA HIS A 508 -12.18 -29.86 16.33
C HIS A 508 -12.68 -30.69 15.14
N GLY A 509 -12.42 -32.00 15.15
CA GLY A 509 -13.01 -32.95 14.19
C GLY A 509 -12.18 -33.23 12.93
N GLY A 510 -10.96 -32.70 12.83
CA GLY A 510 -10.03 -33.03 11.74
C GLY A 510 -9.54 -34.48 11.82
N ASN A 511 -9.68 -35.22 10.72
CA ASN A 511 -9.22 -36.61 10.65
C ASN A 511 -7.77 -36.70 10.16
N LEU A 512 -6.81 -36.95 11.07
CA LEU A 512 -5.40 -37.14 10.72
C LEU A 512 -5.20 -38.48 9.99
N VAL A 513 -4.62 -38.43 8.80
CA VAL A 513 -4.38 -39.58 7.93
C VAL A 513 -2.92 -39.69 7.52
N GLU A 514 -2.45 -40.92 7.32
CA GLU A 514 -1.15 -41.18 6.71
C GLU A 514 -1.26 -41.04 5.18
N LEU A 515 -0.40 -40.20 4.60
CA LEU A 515 -0.29 -39.96 3.16
C LEU A 515 1.18 -39.98 2.72
N ASP A 516 1.42 -40.31 1.46
CA ASP A 516 2.79 -40.35 0.91
C ASP A 516 3.38 -38.93 0.78
N TRP A 517 4.38 -38.63 1.60
CA TRP A 517 5.12 -37.36 1.61
C TRP A 517 6.15 -37.24 0.48
N THR A 518 6.57 -38.36 -0.12
CA THR A 518 7.65 -38.43 -1.10
C THR A 518 7.51 -37.44 -2.27
N PRO A 519 6.35 -37.28 -2.94
CA PRO A 519 6.24 -36.32 -4.04
C PRO A 519 6.37 -34.86 -3.58
N PHE A 520 5.99 -34.53 -2.34
CA PHE A 520 6.13 -33.18 -1.77
C PHE A 520 7.60 -32.84 -1.52
N GLU A 521 8.33 -33.76 -0.89
CA GLU A 521 9.77 -33.62 -0.65
C GLU A 521 10.55 -33.52 -1.96
N ALA A 522 10.30 -34.45 -2.89
CA ALA A 522 11.00 -34.49 -4.18
C ALA A 522 10.76 -33.23 -5.03
N ALA A 523 9.57 -32.64 -4.94
CA ALA A 523 9.23 -31.41 -5.67
C ALA A 523 9.99 -30.17 -5.16
N ASN A 524 10.43 -30.13 -3.90
CA ASN A 524 11.24 -29.02 -3.39
C ASN A 524 12.57 -28.85 -4.15
N GLU A 525 13.16 -29.95 -4.59
CA GLU A 525 14.44 -29.95 -5.32
C GLU A 525 14.33 -29.31 -6.70
N LEU A 526 13.16 -29.39 -7.34
CA LEU A 526 12.97 -28.90 -8.71
C LEU A 526 13.13 -27.38 -8.83
N LEU A 527 12.79 -26.62 -7.78
CA LEU A 527 12.76 -25.15 -7.86
C LEU A 527 14.16 -24.52 -7.85
N TYR A 528 14.93 -24.67 -6.76
CA TYR A 528 16.23 -24.01 -6.59
C TYR A 528 17.44 -24.91 -6.84
N ASN A 529 17.30 -26.23 -6.71
CA ASN A 529 18.41 -27.18 -6.87
C ASN A 529 18.44 -27.82 -8.27
N SER A 530 17.42 -27.59 -9.09
CA SER A 530 17.33 -28.09 -10.45
C SER A 530 17.29 -26.98 -11.50
N SER A 531 16.72 -27.24 -12.68
CA SER A 531 16.75 -26.33 -13.83
C SER A 531 15.73 -25.18 -13.77
N PHE A 532 14.65 -25.26 -12.97
CA PHE A 532 13.59 -24.25 -12.99
C PHE A 532 14.07 -22.86 -12.56
N VAL A 533 15.05 -22.79 -11.65
CA VAL A 533 15.69 -21.52 -11.26
C VAL A 533 16.27 -20.75 -12.45
N LEU A 534 16.61 -21.41 -13.57
CA LEU A 534 17.08 -20.75 -14.79
C LEU A 534 16.03 -19.81 -15.41
N GLU A 535 14.74 -20.04 -15.17
CA GLU A 535 13.70 -19.16 -15.70
C GLU A 535 13.81 -17.74 -15.13
N ARG A 536 14.39 -17.58 -13.93
CA ARG A 536 14.71 -16.26 -13.36
C ARG A 536 15.64 -15.44 -14.25
N MET A 537 16.45 -16.09 -15.09
CA MET A 537 17.34 -15.40 -16.02
C MET A 537 16.58 -14.71 -17.16
N THR A 538 15.33 -15.09 -17.43
CA THR A 538 14.51 -14.53 -18.53
C THR A 538 14.12 -13.07 -18.30
N ILE A 539 14.24 -12.56 -17.07
CA ILE A 539 14.00 -11.15 -16.76
C ILE A 539 15.08 -10.22 -17.34
N PHE A 540 16.27 -10.75 -17.62
CA PHE A 540 17.39 -9.95 -18.12
C PHE A 540 17.34 -9.86 -19.65
N PRO A 541 17.52 -8.65 -20.22
CA PRO A 541 17.80 -8.52 -21.65
C PRO A 541 19.07 -9.28 -22.06
N ASP A 542 19.16 -9.67 -23.34
CA ASP A 542 20.31 -10.41 -23.86
C ASP A 542 21.65 -9.72 -23.56
N GLY A 543 22.57 -10.47 -22.92
CA GLY A 543 23.89 -9.99 -22.53
C GLY A 543 23.89 -8.95 -21.39
N TRP A 544 22.73 -8.58 -20.84
CA TRP A 544 22.63 -7.63 -19.74
C TRP A 544 23.32 -8.15 -18.49
N PHE A 545 23.07 -9.40 -18.11
CA PHE A 545 23.61 -9.99 -16.88
C PHE A 545 25.15 -9.92 -16.84
N GLU A 546 25.85 -10.38 -17.89
CA GLU A 546 27.31 -10.37 -17.88
C GLU A 546 27.93 -8.97 -17.80
N LYS A 547 27.27 -7.95 -18.36
CA LYS A 547 27.74 -6.56 -18.36
C LYS A 547 27.40 -5.81 -17.07
N ASN A 548 26.32 -6.21 -16.38
CA ASN A 548 25.70 -5.40 -15.33
C ASN A 548 25.47 -6.14 -14.00
N LYS A 549 25.85 -7.41 -13.85
CA LYS A 549 25.60 -8.20 -12.63
C LYS A 549 26.12 -7.56 -11.34
N GLN A 550 27.12 -6.69 -11.41
CA GLN A 550 27.62 -5.88 -10.29
C GLN A 550 26.59 -4.88 -9.73
N LEU A 551 25.55 -4.53 -10.49
CA LEU A 551 24.45 -3.66 -10.06
C LEU A 551 23.38 -4.41 -9.27
N LEU A 552 23.44 -5.74 -9.23
CA LEU A 552 22.54 -6.56 -8.43
C LEU A 552 23.01 -6.59 -6.98
N HIS A 553 22.06 -6.84 -6.07
CA HIS A 553 22.36 -7.15 -4.68
C HIS A 553 23.35 -8.34 -4.63
N PRO A 554 24.41 -8.29 -3.80
CA PRO A 554 25.50 -9.28 -3.86
C PRO A 554 25.04 -10.74 -3.74
N VAL A 555 24.07 -11.00 -2.86
CA VAL A 555 23.50 -12.35 -2.68
C VAL A 555 22.67 -12.77 -3.89
N THR A 556 21.88 -11.87 -4.47
CA THR A 556 21.08 -12.17 -5.67
C THR A 556 21.97 -12.45 -6.87
N ARG A 557 23.05 -11.67 -7.02
CA ARG A 557 24.12 -11.94 -7.99
C ARG A 557 24.72 -13.33 -7.79
N GLN A 558 25.11 -13.67 -6.56
CA GLN A 558 25.71 -14.97 -6.22
C GLN A 558 24.77 -16.13 -6.58
N VAL A 559 23.46 -15.99 -6.33
CA VAL A 559 22.47 -16.99 -6.74
C VAL A 559 22.52 -17.21 -8.26
N PHE A 560 22.45 -16.15 -9.07
CA PHE A 560 22.48 -16.29 -10.52
C PHE A 560 23.81 -16.79 -11.07
N GLU A 561 24.94 -16.34 -10.53
CA GLU A 561 26.26 -16.89 -10.88
C GLU A 561 26.34 -18.39 -10.57
N GLY A 562 25.82 -18.81 -9.42
CA GLY A 562 25.75 -20.22 -9.03
C GLY A 562 24.84 -21.05 -9.94
N VAL A 563 23.70 -20.50 -10.35
CA VAL A 563 22.79 -21.13 -11.31
C VAL A 563 23.46 -21.36 -12.66
N LEU A 564 24.11 -20.33 -13.22
CA LEU A 564 24.82 -20.44 -14.50
C LEU A 564 26.02 -21.40 -14.44
N ALA A 565 26.71 -21.47 -13.29
CA ALA A 565 27.84 -22.36 -13.09
C ALA A 565 27.46 -23.86 -13.17
N ARG A 566 26.19 -24.22 -12.94
CA ARG A 566 25.69 -25.60 -13.07
C ARG A 566 25.68 -26.09 -14.51
N LYS A 567 25.64 -25.19 -15.50
CA LYS A 567 25.61 -25.51 -16.95
C LYS A 567 24.49 -26.49 -17.32
N SER A 568 23.31 -26.37 -16.69
CA SER A 568 22.17 -27.22 -17.01
C SER A 568 21.79 -27.06 -18.47
N THR A 569 21.43 -28.19 -19.10
CA THR A 569 21.10 -28.27 -20.52
C THR A 569 19.59 -28.17 -20.74
N ALA A 570 19.17 -27.94 -21.99
CA ALA A 570 17.75 -28.04 -22.34
C ALA A 570 17.17 -29.43 -22.01
N VAL A 571 17.96 -30.49 -22.10
CA VAL A 571 17.51 -31.85 -21.74
C VAL A 571 17.21 -31.95 -20.24
N ASP A 572 17.98 -31.25 -19.39
CA ASP A 572 17.71 -31.22 -17.95
C ASP A 572 16.41 -30.50 -17.63
N VAL A 573 16.10 -29.42 -18.36
CA VAL A 573 14.80 -28.73 -18.28
C VAL A 573 13.65 -29.68 -18.58
N PHE A 574 13.71 -30.40 -19.70
CA PHE A 574 12.64 -31.34 -20.05
C PHE A 574 12.53 -32.52 -19.07
N ARG A 575 13.64 -33.02 -18.53
CA ARG A 575 13.61 -34.05 -17.47
C ARG A 575 12.91 -33.56 -16.21
N ASP A 576 13.16 -32.32 -15.81
CA ASP A 576 12.52 -31.73 -14.63
C ASP A 576 11.02 -31.46 -14.86
N LEU A 577 10.63 -31.04 -16.07
CA LEU A 577 9.22 -30.95 -16.46
C LEU A 577 8.52 -32.31 -16.43
N HIS A 578 9.18 -33.38 -16.87
CA HIS A 578 8.62 -34.74 -16.76
C HIS A 578 8.43 -35.17 -15.30
N LYS A 579 9.42 -34.92 -14.43
CA LYS A 579 9.31 -35.19 -12.98
C LYS A 579 8.17 -34.39 -12.35
N GLN A 580 8.07 -33.11 -12.69
CA GLN A 580 6.98 -32.26 -12.21
C GLN A 580 5.62 -32.84 -12.60
N ALA A 581 5.43 -33.23 -13.86
CA ALA A 581 4.17 -33.84 -14.31
C ALA A 581 3.85 -35.14 -13.54
N GLU A 582 4.86 -35.98 -13.30
CA GLU A 582 4.73 -37.20 -12.48
C GLU A 582 4.29 -36.87 -11.05
N TYR A 583 4.94 -35.91 -10.40
CA TYR A 583 4.65 -35.55 -9.01
C TYR A 583 3.28 -34.87 -8.86
N ILE A 584 2.90 -33.99 -9.79
CA ILE A 584 1.56 -33.41 -9.85
C ILE A 584 0.52 -34.53 -9.91
N ARG A 585 0.72 -35.53 -10.78
CA ARG A 585 -0.24 -36.64 -10.90
C ARG A 585 -0.38 -37.43 -9.60
N LYS A 586 0.72 -37.75 -8.93
CA LYS A 586 0.69 -38.44 -7.62
C LYS A 586 -0.05 -37.63 -6.57
N VAL A 587 0.18 -36.32 -6.53
CA VAL A 587 -0.42 -35.44 -5.53
C VAL A 587 -1.91 -35.21 -5.78
N GLN A 588 -2.38 -35.24 -7.04
CA GLN A 588 -3.80 -35.23 -7.36
C GLN A 588 -4.54 -36.46 -6.80
N ASP A 589 -3.88 -37.62 -6.74
CA ASP A 589 -4.45 -38.84 -6.14
C ASP A 589 -4.41 -38.80 -4.60
N ILE A 590 -3.63 -37.88 -4.00
CA ILE A 590 -3.50 -37.68 -2.55
C ILE A 590 -4.47 -36.59 -2.05
N LEU A 591 -4.42 -35.40 -2.64
CA LEU A 591 -5.19 -34.22 -2.24
C LEU A 591 -6.51 -34.17 -3.01
N THR A 592 -7.46 -35.00 -2.56
CA THR A 592 -8.73 -35.22 -3.24
C THR A 592 -9.86 -34.38 -2.64
N PHE A 593 -10.90 -34.15 -3.45
CA PHE A 593 -12.23 -33.71 -3.01
C PHE A 593 -13.24 -34.76 -3.44
N LYS A 594 -14.02 -35.30 -2.49
CA LYS A 594 -15.01 -36.35 -2.76
C LYS A 594 -16.39 -35.90 -2.31
N GLU A 595 -17.36 -36.02 -3.22
CA GLU A 595 -18.77 -35.83 -2.93
C GLU A 595 -19.42 -37.18 -2.60
N ASN A 596 -20.02 -37.31 -1.41
CA ASN A 596 -20.95 -38.39 -1.12
C ASN A 596 -22.38 -37.89 -1.39
N VAL A 597 -22.92 -38.27 -2.55
CA VAL A 597 -24.24 -37.83 -3.02
C VAL A 597 -25.36 -38.34 -2.12
N GLU A 598 -25.21 -39.54 -1.52
CA GLU A 598 -26.24 -40.18 -0.68
C GLU A 598 -26.33 -39.52 0.70
N GLU A 599 -25.20 -39.17 1.29
CA GLU A 599 -25.13 -38.53 2.61
C GLU A 599 -25.21 -37.00 2.54
N GLY A 600 -25.04 -36.42 1.35
CA GLY A 600 -24.96 -34.97 1.18
C GLY A 600 -23.77 -34.36 1.91
N VAL A 601 -22.65 -35.08 2.00
CA VAL A 601 -21.41 -34.66 2.68
C VAL A 601 -20.29 -34.54 1.66
N HIS A 602 -19.47 -33.49 1.80
CA HIS A 602 -18.23 -33.35 1.04
C HIS A 602 -17.03 -33.63 1.95
N GLU A 603 -16.02 -34.32 1.42
CA GLU A 603 -14.75 -34.56 2.12
C GLU A 603 -13.57 -34.03 1.29
N ILE A 604 -12.83 -33.07 1.86
CA ILE A 604 -11.57 -32.56 1.29
C ILE A 604 -10.37 -33.17 2.01
N THR A 605 -9.30 -33.47 1.26
CA THR A 605 -8.01 -33.94 1.80
C THR A 605 -6.96 -32.84 1.73
N LEU A 606 -6.37 -32.51 2.87
CA LEU A 606 -5.41 -31.42 3.04
C LEU A 606 -4.01 -31.94 3.38
N MET A 607 -3.00 -31.13 3.05
CA MET A 607 -1.66 -31.23 3.62
C MET A 607 -1.42 -30.01 4.51
N ILE A 608 -1.09 -30.22 5.78
CA ILE A 608 -0.80 -29.14 6.73
C ILE A 608 0.66 -29.23 7.13
N VAL A 609 1.39 -28.13 6.96
CA VAL A 609 2.83 -28.06 7.23
C VAL A 609 3.15 -26.83 8.08
N PRO A 610 4.23 -26.82 8.88
CA PRO A 610 4.78 -25.56 9.38
C PRO A 610 5.06 -24.63 8.20
N THR A 611 4.69 -23.34 8.27
CA THR A 611 4.95 -22.44 7.14
C THR A 611 6.45 -22.28 6.85
N THR A 612 7.27 -22.27 7.90
CA THR A 612 8.74 -22.36 7.84
C THR A 612 9.25 -23.22 9.01
N PRO A 613 10.50 -23.71 8.99
CA PRO A 613 11.05 -24.47 10.11
C PRO A 613 11.54 -23.64 11.32
N PHE A 614 11.79 -22.35 11.13
CA PHE A 614 12.29 -21.43 12.17
C PHE A 614 12.18 -19.96 11.71
N HIS A 615 12.31 -19.01 12.64
CA HIS A 615 12.39 -17.57 12.37
C HIS A 615 13.81 -17.06 12.64
N PRO A 616 14.64 -16.83 11.61
CA PRO A 616 16.01 -16.37 11.82
C PRO A 616 16.08 -14.87 12.09
N THR A 617 17.17 -14.46 12.74
CA THR A 617 17.55 -13.07 12.86
C THR A 617 18.16 -12.53 11.56
N ILE A 618 18.11 -11.22 11.37
CA ILE A 618 18.76 -10.53 10.25
C ILE A 618 20.27 -10.79 10.27
N GLU A 619 20.88 -10.85 11.46
CA GLU A 619 22.31 -11.09 11.62
C GLU A 619 22.71 -12.52 11.25
N GLU A 620 21.90 -13.54 11.59
CA GLU A 620 22.12 -14.91 11.13
C GLU A 620 22.03 -14.99 9.60
N VAL A 621 21.01 -14.37 9.00
CA VAL A 621 20.87 -14.32 7.54
C VAL A 621 22.04 -13.59 6.89
N ARG A 622 22.57 -12.53 7.51
CA ARG A 622 23.75 -11.82 6.99
C ARG A 622 25.00 -12.71 6.96
N LYS A 623 25.15 -13.62 7.94
CA LYS A 623 26.27 -14.57 8.01
C LYS A 623 26.13 -15.74 7.04
N ASP A 624 24.91 -16.22 6.81
CA ASP A 624 24.63 -17.37 5.94
C ASP A 624 23.38 -17.15 5.05
N PRO A 625 23.46 -16.23 4.07
CA PRO A 625 22.29 -15.74 3.35
C PRO A 625 21.70 -16.74 2.33
N ILE A 626 22.45 -17.77 1.96
CA ILE A 626 22.03 -18.78 0.97
C ILE A 626 21.44 -20.01 1.67
N THR A 627 22.15 -20.57 2.65
CA THR A 627 21.71 -21.81 3.31
C THR A 627 20.46 -21.58 4.16
N ILE A 628 20.42 -20.48 4.94
CA ILE A 628 19.23 -20.14 5.73
C ILE A 628 18.02 -19.94 4.81
N ASN A 629 18.19 -19.20 3.72
CA ASN A 629 17.13 -19.01 2.73
C ASN A 629 16.64 -20.35 2.16
N GLY A 630 17.55 -21.28 1.82
CA GLY A 630 17.17 -22.61 1.34
C GLY A 630 16.35 -23.40 2.35
N ARG A 631 16.76 -23.38 3.63
CA ARG A 631 16.05 -24.07 4.73
C ARG A 631 14.67 -23.48 5.01
N LEU A 632 14.47 -22.17 4.85
CA LEU A 632 13.15 -21.57 5.01
C LEU A 632 12.11 -22.16 4.04
N GLY A 633 12.55 -22.68 2.89
CA GLY A 633 11.69 -23.20 1.82
C GLY A 633 11.27 -24.65 1.95
N THR A 634 11.72 -25.37 2.98
CA THR A 634 11.50 -26.82 3.13
C THR A 634 10.02 -27.22 3.05
N PHE A 635 9.12 -26.38 3.53
CA PHE A 635 7.68 -26.63 3.51
C PHE A 635 6.92 -25.75 2.51
N ALA A 636 7.62 -25.01 1.64
CA ALA A 636 7.02 -23.99 0.81
C ALA A 636 7.27 -24.16 -0.69
N HIS A 637 8.46 -24.61 -1.13
CA HIS A 637 8.84 -24.64 -2.55
C HIS A 637 7.92 -25.52 -3.39
N PHE A 638 7.52 -26.68 -2.88
CA PHE A 638 6.70 -27.63 -3.61
C PHE A 638 5.31 -27.09 -4.00
N GLY A 639 4.79 -26.06 -3.33
CA GLY A 639 3.42 -25.59 -3.50
C GLY A 639 3.06 -25.27 -4.96
N ASN A 640 3.83 -24.40 -5.61
CA ASN A 640 3.59 -24.08 -7.03
C ASN A 640 4.08 -25.17 -7.98
N VAL A 641 5.20 -25.83 -7.62
CA VAL A 641 5.75 -26.95 -8.40
C VAL A 641 4.72 -28.07 -8.56
N LEU A 642 3.89 -28.30 -7.54
CA LEU A 642 2.83 -29.29 -7.52
C LEU A 642 1.45 -28.72 -7.88
N ASP A 643 1.38 -27.46 -8.32
CA ASP A 643 0.15 -26.79 -8.75
C ASP A 643 -0.96 -26.73 -7.68
N LEU A 644 -0.55 -26.54 -6.41
CA LEU A 644 -1.43 -26.52 -5.25
C LEU A 644 -1.99 -25.13 -4.98
N VAL A 645 -3.11 -25.09 -4.27
CA VAL A 645 -3.59 -23.88 -3.58
C VAL A 645 -3.13 -23.93 -2.11
N ALA A 646 -2.82 -22.78 -1.53
CA ALA A 646 -2.32 -22.72 -0.16
C ALA A 646 -2.78 -21.47 0.58
N VAL A 647 -3.02 -21.59 1.87
CA VAL A 647 -3.23 -20.47 2.79
C VAL A 647 -2.33 -20.63 4.01
N SER A 648 -1.52 -19.62 4.28
CA SER A 648 -0.76 -19.51 5.54
C SER A 648 -1.62 -18.77 6.56
N VAL A 649 -1.77 -19.36 7.74
CA VAL A 649 -2.58 -18.80 8.82
C VAL A 649 -1.77 -18.72 10.12
N PRO A 650 -1.93 -17.64 10.91
CA PRO A 650 -1.43 -17.59 12.28
C PRO A 650 -2.13 -18.64 13.15
N CYS A 651 -1.39 -19.28 14.05
CA CYS A 651 -1.91 -20.32 14.96
C CYS A 651 -1.38 -20.15 16.39
N GLY A 652 -1.11 -18.92 16.81
CA GLY A 652 -0.61 -18.59 18.13
C GLY A 652 0.78 -17.95 18.11
N THR A 653 1.41 -17.89 19.28
CA THR A 653 2.66 -17.18 19.51
C THR A 653 3.64 -17.97 20.37
N TYR A 654 4.93 -17.62 20.31
CA TYR A 654 5.95 -18.17 21.20
C TYR A 654 6.90 -17.08 21.69
N GLU A 655 7.41 -17.25 22.91
CA GLU A 655 8.40 -16.33 23.48
C GLU A 655 9.82 -16.80 23.18
N ILE A 656 10.71 -15.84 22.91
CA ILE A 656 12.15 -16.04 22.90
C ILE A 656 12.84 -14.95 23.73
N GLU A 657 14.04 -15.24 24.22
CA GLU A 657 14.94 -14.20 24.74
C GLU A 657 15.62 -13.51 23.56
N ASP A 658 15.30 -12.23 23.35
CA ASP A 658 15.99 -11.41 22.36
C ASP A 658 17.33 -10.95 22.95
N VAL A 659 18.41 -11.57 22.50
CA VAL A 659 19.77 -11.30 22.96
C VAL A 659 20.21 -9.87 22.61
N ALA A 660 19.64 -9.25 21.56
CA ALA A 660 19.98 -7.89 21.15
C ALA A 660 19.26 -6.84 22.00
N GLU A 661 18.03 -7.10 22.42
CA GLU A 661 17.22 -6.16 23.21
C GLU A 661 17.21 -6.47 24.72
N GLY A 662 17.78 -7.61 25.15
CA GLY A 662 17.87 -8.02 26.55
C GLY A 662 16.51 -8.27 27.21
N ARG A 663 15.47 -8.54 26.41
CA ARG A 663 14.08 -8.74 26.84
C ARG A 663 13.45 -9.95 26.15
N LYS A 664 12.39 -10.48 26.75
CA LYS A 664 11.53 -11.46 26.07
C LYS A 664 10.78 -10.78 24.92
N VAL A 665 10.71 -11.46 23.79
CA VAL A 665 9.95 -11.06 22.61
C VAL A 665 9.00 -12.17 22.21
N THR A 666 7.75 -11.80 21.93
CA THR A 666 6.71 -12.70 21.47
C THR A 666 6.66 -12.67 19.95
N LEU A 667 6.89 -13.83 19.32
CA LEU A 667 6.89 -13.98 17.86
C LEU A 667 5.69 -14.83 17.41
N PRO A 668 5.15 -14.58 16.21
CA PRO A 668 4.04 -15.36 15.68
C PRO A 668 4.47 -16.75 15.22
N PHE A 669 3.61 -17.73 15.43
CA PHE A 669 3.68 -19.07 14.83
C PHE A 669 2.48 -19.28 13.90
N GLY A 670 2.62 -20.17 12.93
CA GLY A 670 1.58 -20.44 11.95
C GLY A 670 1.90 -21.61 11.03
N VAL A 671 0.87 -22.09 10.37
CA VAL A 671 0.94 -23.24 9.45
C VAL A 671 0.45 -22.83 8.06
N THR A 672 0.90 -23.58 7.06
CA THR A 672 0.35 -23.51 5.71
C THR A 672 -0.55 -24.71 5.51
N VAL A 673 -1.80 -24.45 5.14
CA VAL A 673 -2.78 -25.45 4.73
C VAL A 673 -2.80 -25.49 3.21
N LEU A 674 -2.58 -26.67 2.64
CA LEU A 674 -2.55 -26.88 1.18
C LEU A 674 -3.65 -27.84 0.74
N ALA A 675 -4.23 -27.54 -0.42
CA ALA A 675 -5.18 -28.39 -1.11
C ALA A 675 -4.81 -28.54 -2.59
N GLY A 676 -5.48 -29.49 -3.25
CA GLY A 676 -5.36 -29.72 -4.69
C GLY A 676 -5.77 -28.50 -5.53
N THR A 677 -5.34 -28.50 -6.78
CA THR A 677 -5.64 -27.45 -7.75
C THR A 677 -7.14 -27.23 -7.92
N GLY A 678 -7.61 -25.99 -7.87
CA GLY A 678 -9.02 -25.61 -8.05
C GLY A 678 -9.90 -25.68 -6.81
N PHE A 679 -9.37 -26.10 -5.65
CA PHE A 679 -10.08 -26.17 -4.37
C PHE A 679 -9.92 -24.89 -3.52
N ASP A 680 -9.70 -23.74 -4.16
CA ASP A 680 -9.46 -22.45 -3.51
C ASP A 680 -10.59 -22.03 -2.58
N ALA A 681 -11.83 -22.13 -3.06
CA ALA A 681 -13.01 -21.69 -2.30
C ALA A 681 -13.26 -22.62 -1.10
N GLU A 682 -13.12 -23.93 -1.30
CA GLU A 682 -13.31 -24.94 -0.27
C GLU A 682 -12.24 -24.85 0.81
N LEU A 683 -10.98 -24.59 0.42
CA LEU A 683 -9.90 -24.36 1.36
C LEU A 683 -10.16 -23.11 2.21
N LEU A 684 -10.53 -21.99 1.59
CA LEU A 684 -10.80 -20.74 2.32
C LEU A 684 -12.01 -20.86 3.25
N ASP A 685 -13.12 -21.43 2.77
CA ASP A 685 -14.34 -21.64 3.56
C ASP A 685 -14.08 -22.53 4.78
N LEU A 686 -13.34 -23.63 4.59
CA LEU A 686 -12.98 -24.52 5.68
C LEU A 686 -12.08 -23.84 6.72
N VAL A 687 -11.02 -23.15 6.27
CA VAL A 687 -10.02 -22.54 7.16
C VAL A 687 -10.56 -21.28 7.83
N ALA A 688 -11.52 -20.56 7.24
CA ALA A 688 -12.24 -19.48 7.91
C ALA A 688 -12.95 -19.97 9.19
N GLY A 689 -13.46 -21.21 9.19
CA GLY A 689 -14.06 -21.83 10.37
C GLY A 689 -13.08 -22.22 11.47
N TRP A 690 -11.76 -22.05 11.28
CA TRP A 690 -10.74 -22.35 12.28
C TRP A 690 -10.44 -21.17 13.20
N GLU A 691 -11.06 -20.01 12.96
CA GLU A 691 -11.00 -18.87 13.87
C GLU A 691 -11.42 -19.32 15.28
N GLY A 692 -10.59 -19.03 16.29
CA GLY A 692 -10.81 -19.44 17.67
C GLY A 692 -10.23 -20.81 18.06
N TRP A 693 -9.89 -21.69 17.10
CA TRP A 693 -9.35 -23.03 17.43
C TRP A 693 -7.96 -22.98 18.06
N PHE A 694 -7.25 -21.87 17.87
CA PHE A 694 -5.85 -21.69 18.25
C PHE A 694 -5.66 -20.63 19.34
N ASP A 695 -6.73 -20.07 19.91
CA ASP A 695 -6.64 -18.99 20.90
C ASP A 695 -5.86 -19.42 22.16
N ASP A 696 -5.95 -20.70 22.54
CA ASP A 696 -5.21 -21.28 23.68
C ASP A 696 -3.71 -21.50 23.40
N LEU A 697 -3.24 -21.27 22.17
CA LEU A 697 -1.84 -21.45 21.78
C LEU A 697 -0.99 -20.18 21.98
N ASP A 698 -1.61 -19.07 22.43
CA ASP A 698 -0.90 -17.86 22.80
C ASP A 698 -0.22 -17.98 24.17
N GLY A 699 1.09 -17.72 24.22
CA GLY A 699 1.85 -17.66 25.47
C GLY A 699 2.15 -19.01 26.16
N GLY A 700 1.90 -20.15 25.49
CA GLY A 700 2.14 -21.50 26.02
C GLY A 700 3.61 -21.92 26.05
N ASN A 701 4.41 -21.35 26.94
CA ASN A 701 5.78 -21.83 27.23
C ASN A 701 5.78 -23.18 27.95
#